data_AF-A0A143H8H9-F1
#
_entry.id   AF-A0A143H8H9-F1
#
_cell.length_a   1.000
_cell.length_b   1.000
_cell.length_c   1.000
_cell.angle_alpha   90.00
_cell.angle_beta   90.00
_cell.angle_gamma   90.00
#
_symmetry.space_group_name_H-M   'P 1'
#
loop_
_entity.id
_entity.type
_entity.pdbx_description
1 polymer ?
#
loop_
_entity_poly.entity_id
_entity_poly.type
_entity_poly.pdbx_seq_one_letter_code
_entity_poly.pdbx_strand_id
1 'polypeptide(L)'
;MAGIGFELRKLYREQGLVQNVRAYVYSSVTTIGPMILCLILMFAQQMMMKANGSRYLENELFIATMVYSFVFSIIITSGFSMSATRYVADMVYQKSFSKIISAYYGTLIVVVPLAGVIALLFLYGVEESIGYKLVAYLFFIELVIIWLQNVFLSALKDYKRIVRGFAIGVVISILISLLLFKLTTLPPTISALAGIDVGFAVIVGMIMFHFERVFPRDPSKDYFAFLTYIRKYPSIFFSGLFVYSGVYIHNFVYWIFSDRHFIVAGRFVLMPFYDVPVFYAYISVLSSLVLFVVMVETKFYERFLNYYQNVVNGGTYESMSKAKKKLREVLMQQLTFLVEVQVLFTVLSIALGILYLPKIGFTMEQLDLFLILCLGYVFFIILFVILHLLMYFDDRKGVLFISGSFILVNVLLTFGTMKINFDGAGMFFASFFVLFIAIYRLLYIIKNLDYYTFCSQPAITMSKKKQALSRPLKSLSLFILSISAAMLLTACSTESQADNKEEQVKNEIEVESAKNNDKLEDDKRLYEKDEDHSIKKMYITVLPDKSKGLDWYKLNRNTNRQNKDKLDIIFAEGTGGDNGEFSVNEDEPNAKISLRGNSSREAAQKSYKIKLFDSAGLWQQQRTINLNKHIDDPSRLRNKLSFDLMEKIPHMTSLRTQFVHLYVKDLTDGNKKKYEDYGLYTQIEQPNKRFLRTHLLDPNGYLYKVNFFEFNRYPDEIRLKTDPKYNKQKFESILEVKGKDDSEKLISMLDDVNNDNMPIEDVIEKHFDVDNLLSWTAMNILMDNMDTDANNFFLYSPLNSDKWFILPWDYDGGWELQRSVNSIRPYQAGISNYWGNVLLNRYFRSEKNVQRLTDKIEELSNLINKRTVTAQMNQYKDLVKPFVFSSPDKNYLPIENKFYENDLDLIRNTPERAKKRYYADIQKPKPFYTDDVEQNGKKLIFTWDVSFDLQGDDVFYTFTVAKDPSMKNIVATKKDIRTNRVELDGLAKGHYFWKVSVRDSKNHQQTSFDLYTDEEGTNYYGIRDFEVD
;
A
#
# COMPACT_ATOMS: atom_id res chain seq x y z
N MET A 1 -5.46 14.41 1.98
CA MET A 1 -6.29 14.14 0.79
C MET A 1 -5.75 13.04 -0.12
N ALA A 2 -4.43 12.85 -0.32
CA ALA A 2 -3.93 11.79 -1.20
C ALA A 2 -4.49 10.38 -0.84
N GLY A 3 -5.40 9.88 -1.68
CA GLY A 3 -6.33 8.80 -1.44
C GLY A 3 -6.41 7.83 -2.62
N ILE A 4 -7.01 8.25 -3.75
CA ILE A 4 -7.18 7.44 -4.96
C ILE A 4 -5.83 7.13 -5.63
N GLY A 5 -4.83 7.99 -5.38
CA GLY A 5 -3.57 8.00 -6.11
C GLY A 5 -2.79 6.69 -6.11
N PHE A 6 -3.03 5.76 -5.19
CA PHE A 6 -2.38 4.45 -5.26
C PHE A 6 -2.96 3.57 -6.39
N GLU A 7 -4.27 3.52 -6.57
CA GLU A 7 -4.89 2.74 -7.67
C GLU A 7 -4.71 3.44 -9.01
N LEU A 8 -4.80 4.78 -9.06
CA LEU A 8 -4.45 5.54 -10.27
C LEU A 8 -2.98 5.30 -10.66
N ARG A 9 -2.04 5.26 -9.70
CA ARG A 9 -0.64 4.87 -9.97
C ARG A 9 -0.44 3.38 -10.26
N LYS A 10 -1.41 2.49 -10.00
CA LYS A 10 -1.37 1.12 -10.54
C LYS A 10 -1.70 1.14 -12.02
N LEU A 11 -2.77 1.84 -12.41
CA LEU A 11 -3.19 1.95 -13.81
C LEU A 11 -2.13 2.68 -14.66
N TYR A 12 -1.60 3.83 -14.22
CA TYR A 12 -0.56 4.60 -14.94
C TYR A 12 0.84 3.93 -15.01
N ARG A 13 1.01 2.67 -14.58
CA ARG A 13 2.33 1.97 -14.59
C ARG A 13 2.53 1.01 -15.74
N GLU A 14 1.49 0.59 -16.42
CA GLU A 14 1.57 -0.23 -17.63
C GLU A 14 1.60 0.70 -18.85
N GLN A 15 2.63 0.59 -19.70
CA GLN A 15 2.79 1.49 -20.85
C GLN A 15 1.78 1.18 -21.94
N GLY A 16 0.87 2.11 -22.23
CA GLY A 16 -0.05 2.01 -23.36
C GLY A 16 -1.16 3.06 -23.35
N LEU A 17 -1.62 3.47 -24.53
CA LEU A 17 -2.72 4.44 -24.69
C LEU A 17 -4.01 3.94 -24.02
N VAL A 18 -4.35 2.65 -24.21
CA VAL A 18 -5.55 2.02 -23.64
C VAL A 18 -5.55 2.07 -22.11
N GLN A 19 -4.41 1.83 -21.47
CA GLN A 19 -4.31 1.87 -20.01
C GLN A 19 -4.34 3.30 -19.46
N ASN A 20 -3.74 4.27 -20.16
CA ASN A 20 -3.90 5.68 -19.82
C ASN A 20 -5.38 6.11 -19.88
N VAL A 21 -6.12 5.67 -20.91
CA VAL A 21 -7.58 5.87 -20.99
C VAL A 21 -8.30 5.17 -19.83
N ARG A 22 -7.94 3.92 -19.49
CA ARG A 22 -8.49 3.20 -18.33
C ARG A 22 -8.26 3.92 -17.00
N ALA A 23 -7.09 4.55 -16.83
CA ALA A 23 -6.75 5.36 -15.67
C ALA A 23 -7.62 6.63 -15.58
N TYR A 24 -7.80 7.33 -16.70
CA TYR A 24 -8.72 8.48 -16.77
C TYR A 24 -10.17 8.08 -16.51
N VAL A 25 -10.68 7.02 -17.15
CA VAL A 25 -12.04 6.49 -16.92
C VAL A 25 -12.26 6.13 -15.45
N TYR A 26 -11.30 5.45 -14.82
CA TYR A 26 -11.39 5.14 -13.39
C TYR A 26 -11.40 6.40 -12.51
N SER A 27 -10.61 7.42 -12.86
CA SER A 27 -10.65 8.72 -12.18
C SER A 27 -11.97 9.46 -12.40
N SER A 28 -12.56 9.40 -13.59
CA SER A 28 -13.88 9.98 -13.88
C SER A 28 -14.97 9.34 -13.03
N VAL A 29 -15.03 8.00 -13.02
CA VAL A 29 -16.00 7.23 -12.24
C VAL A 29 -15.88 7.54 -10.74
N THR A 30 -14.67 7.69 -10.20
CA THR A 30 -14.46 7.98 -8.78
C THR A 30 -14.57 9.46 -8.40
N THR A 31 -14.37 10.41 -9.33
CA THR A 31 -14.40 11.86 -9.06
C THR A 31 -15.76 12.49 -9.36
N ILE A 32 -16.34 12.21 -10.53
CA ILE A 32 -17.60 12.82 -11.00
C ILE A 32 -18.73 11.80 -11.15
N GLY A 33 -18.47 10.50 -11.02
CA GLY A 33 -19.48 9.44 -11.11
C GLY A 33 -20.72 9.64 -10.22
N PRO A 34 -20.59 9.98 -8.92
CA PRO A 34 -21.74 10.28 -8.06
C PRO A 34 -22.60 11.43 -8.61
N MET A 35 -21.97 12.49 -9.13
CA MET A 35 -22.68 13.63 -9.73
C MET A 35 -23.39 13.24 -11.03
N ILE A 36 -22.73 12.47 -11.91
CA ILE A 36 -23.33 11.94 -13.15
C ILE A 36 -24.53 11.04 -12.81
N LEU A 37 -24.42 10.19 -11.79
CA LEU A 37 -25.52 9.35 -11.31
C LEU A 37 -26.70 10.18 -10.78
N CYS A 38 -26.45 11.28 -10.06
CA CYS A 38 -27.50 12.23 -9.65
C CYS A 38 -28.14 12.96 -10.83
N LEU A 39 -27.39 13.31 -11.88
CA LEU A 39 -27.94 13.89 -13.11
C LEU A 39 -28.83 12.89 -13.86
N ILE A 40 -28.37 11.64 -14.00
CA ILE A 40 -29.17 10.54 -14.59
C ILE A 40 -30.45 10.32 -13.77
N LEU A 41 -30.38 10.34 -12.44
CA LEU A 41 -31.55 10.25 -11.57
C LEU A 41 -32.52 11.42 -11.80
N MET A 42 -32.02 12.66 -11.87
CA MET A 42 -32.85 13.85 -12.11
C MET A 42 -33.63 13.74 -13.43
N PHE A 43 -32.96 13.38 -14.53
CA PHE A 43 -33.61 13.17 -15.82
C PHE A 43 -34.58 11.98 -15.81
N ALA A 44 -34.23 10.87 -15.15
CA ALA A 44 -35.12 9.71 -15.03
C ALA A 44 -36.40 10.05 -14.26
N GLN A 45 -36.30 10.81 -13.16
CA GLN A 45 -37.45 11.25 -12.37
C GLN A 45 -38.32 12.24 -13.15
N GLN A 46 -37.73 13.19 -13.91
CA GLN A 46 -38.48 14.06 -14.83
C GLN A 46 -39.24 13.26 -15.91
N MET A 47 -38.59 12.28 -16.55
CA MET A 47 -39.24 11.40 -17.53
C MET A 47 -40.40 10.61 -16.90
N MET A 48 -40.22 10.11 -15.66
CA MET A 48 -41.27 9.40 -14.93
C MET A 48 -42.42 10.31 -14.49
N MET A 49 -42.15 11.54 -14.03
CA MET A 49 -43.18 12.54 -13.75
C MET A 49 -44.01 12.82 -15.01
N LYS A 50 -43.35 13.09 -16.15
CA LYS A 50 -44.01 13.35 -17.43
C LYS A 50 -44.86 12.17 -17.89
N ALA A 51 -44.34 10.93 -17.78
CA ALA A 51 -45.06 9.71 -18.12
C ALA A 51 -46.29 9.43 -17.23
N ASN A 52 -46.33 10.00 -16.01
CA ASN A 52 -47.48 9.93 -15.10
C ASN A 52 -48.31 11.23 -15.10
N GLY A 53 -48.26 12.00 -16.19
CA GLY A 53 -49.17 13.12 -16.44
C GLY A 53 -48.85 14.43 -15.71
N SER A 54 -47.62 14.59 -15.19
CA SER A 54 -47.23 15.81 -14.47
C SER A 54 -47.38 17.09 -15.30
N ARG A 55 -47.78 18.17 -14.65
CA ARG A 55 -47.88 19.53 -15.20
C ARG A 55 -46.49 20.17 -15.37
N TYR A 56 -46.40 21.24 -16.16
CA TYR A 56 -45.11 21.97 -16.28
C TYR A 56 -44.74 22.63 -14.96
N LEU A 57 -45.69 23.24 -14.25
CA LEU A 57 -45.46 23.80 -12.91
C LEU A 57 -44.91 22.78 -11.91
N GLU A 58 -45.34 21.52 -12.01
CA GLU A 58 -44.82 20.44 -11.16
C GLU A 58 -43.38 20.08 -11.53
N ASN A 59 -43.03 20.06 -12.82
CA ASN A 59 -41.66 19.83 -13.27
C ASN A 59 -40.72 20.99 -12.92
N GLU A 60 -41.16 22.24 -13.09
CA GLU A 60 -40.41 23.42 -12.66
C GLU A 60 -40.27 23.45 -11.13
N LEU A 61 -41.30 23.07 -10.36
CA LEU A 61 -41.20 22.97 -8.89
C LEU A 61 -40.18 21.89 -8.49
N PHE A 62 -40.16 20.75 -9.18
CA PHE A 62 -39.16 19.71 -8.96
C PHE A 62 -37.75 20.20 -9.29
N ILE A 63 -37.54 20.84 -10.45
CA ILE A 63 -36.25 21.44 -10.84
C ILE A 63 -35.81 22.48 -9.82
N ALA A 64 -36.69 23.40 -9.43
CA ALA A 64 -36.46 24.39 -8.40
C ALA A 64 -36.01 23.74 -7.09
N THR A 65 -36.73 22.72 -6.62
CA THR A 65 -36.39 21.96 -5.40
C THR A 65 -35.01 21.34 -5.51
N MET A 66 -34.70 20.68 -6.63
CA MET A 66 -33.42 20.02 -6.87
C MET A 66 -32.25 21.02 -6.88
N VAL A 67 -32.38 22.12 -7.64
CA VAL A 67 -31.36 23.17 -7.75
C VAL A 67 -31.16 23.88 -6.42
N TYR A 68 -32.23 24.25 -5.73
CA TYR A 68 -32.17 24.93 -4.44
C TYR A 68 -31.50 24.05 -3.40
N SER A 69 -31.98 22.82 -3.25
CA SER A 69 -31.46 21.94 -2.25
C SER A 69 -29.99 21.60 -2.50
N PHE A 70 -29.56 21.46 -3.76
CA PHE A 70 -28.16 21.31 -4.12
C PHE A 70 -27.31 22.55 -3.77
N VAL A 71 -27.69 23.72 -4.27
CA VAL A 71 -26.91 24.97 -4.14
C VAL A 71 -26.82 25.46 -2.69
N PHE A 72 -27.93 25.49 -1.96
CA PHE A 72 -27.91 25.97 -0.57
C PHE A 72 -27.26 24.97 0.39
N SER A 73 -27.40 23.66 0.17
CA SER A 73 -26.74 22.66 1.04
C SER A 73 -25.21 22.67 0.88
N ILE A 74 -24.69 22.80 -0.35
CA ILE A 74 -23.23 22.88 -0.57
C ILE A 74 -22.64 24.19 -0.05
N ILE A 75 -23.35 25.33 -0.21
CA ILE A 75 -22.91 26.62 0.35
C ILE A 75 -22.89 26.58 1.89
N ILE A 76 -23.97 26.13 2.54
CA ILE A 76 -24.07 26.09 4.02
C ILE A 76 -23.05 25.13 4.64
N THR A 77 -22.79 23.98 4.01
CA THR A 77 -21.80 23.01 4.52
C THR A 77 -20.35 23.43 4.25
N SER A 78 -20.05 24.10 3.14
CA SER A 78 -18.69 24.37 2.63
C SER A 78 -17.66 24.84 3.68
N GLY A 79 -17.98 25.86 4.49
CA GLY A 79 -17.07 26.41 5.51
C GLY A 79 -16.79 25.43 6.66
N PHE A 80 -17.80 24.65 7.06
CA PHE A 80 -17.63 23.54 8.02
C PHE A 80 -16.82 22.41 7.39
N SER A 81 -17.16 22.00 6.16
CA SER A 81 -16.47 20.96 5.39
C SER A 81 -14.97 21.25 5.22
N MET A 82 -14.59 22.48 4.91
CA MET A 82 -13.19 22.89 4.76
C MET A 82 -12.45 22.95 6.11
N SER A 83 -13.16 23.25 7.19
CA SER A 83 -12.61 23.24 8.56
C SER A 83 -12.42 21.81 9.10
N ALA A 84 -13.43 20.94 8.91
CA ALA A 84 -13.37 19.52 9.22
C ALA A 84 -12.30 18.81 8.39
N THR A 85 -12.15 19.15 7.11
CA THR A 85 -11.05 18.69 6.23
C THR A 85 -9.68 18.90 6.88
N ARG A 86 -9.41 20.10 7.43
CA ARG A 86 -8.12 20.38 8.09
C ARG A 86 -7.96 19.56 9.37
N TYR A 87 -9.01 19.48 10.19
CA TYR A 87 -9.01 18.66 11.41
C TYR A 87 -8.69 17.19 11.11
N VAL A 88 -9.40 16.60 10.14
CA VAL A 88 -9.23 15.20 9.72
C VAL A 88 -7.83 14.96 9.14
N ALA A 89 -7.29 15.89 8.34
CA ALA A 89 -5.92 15.79 7.84
C ALA A 89 -4.88 15.75 8.97
N ASP A 90 -5.03 16.60 10.00
CA ASP A 90 -4.14 16.60 11.17
C ASP A 90 -4.32 15.34 12.05
N MET A 91 -5.54 14.83 12.22
CA MET A 91 -5.77 13.56 12.95
C MET A 91 -5.21 12.34 12.21
N VAL A 92 -5.33 12.28 10.87
CA VAL A 92 -4.70 11.23 10.05
C VAL A 92 -3.18 11.30 10.12
N TYR A 93 -2.59 12.50 10.09
CA TYR A 93 -1.15 12.69 10.28
C TYR A 93 -0.68 12.23 11.68
N GLN A 94 -1.45 12.56 12.72
CA GLN A 94 -1.21 12.14 14.10
C GLN A 94 -1.67 10.70 14.41
N LYS A 95 -2.09 9.92 13.40
CA LYS A 95 -2.63 8.55 13.50
C LYS A 95 -3.78 8.39 14.53
N SER A 96 -4.45 9.48 14.87
CA SER A 96 -5.47 9.56 15.93
C SER A 96 -6.86 9.27 15.36
N PHE A 97 -7.00 8.11 14.70
CA PHE A 97 -8.17 7.76 13.89
C PHE A 97 -9.49 7.73 14.69
N SER A 98 -9.46 7.45 15.99
CA SER A 98 -10.65 7.46 16.84
C SER A 98 -11.30 8.84 16.95
N LYS A 99 -10.51 9.92 16.89
CA LYS A 99 -11.05 11.28 16.93
C LYS A 99 -11.82 11.69 15.67
N ILE A 100 -11.68 10.93 14.58
CA ILE A 100 -12.34 11.23 13.29
C ILE A 100 -13.85 10.95 13.38
N ILE A 101 -14.28 9.84 14.02
CA ILE A 101 -15.71 9.53 14.17
C ILE A 101 -16.40 10.50 15.12
N SER A 102 -15.74 10.91 16.22
CA SER A 102 -16.24 11.99 17.09
C SER A 102 -16.45 13.29 16.33
N ALA A 103 -15.46 13.74 15.56
CA ALA A 103 -15.58 14.97 14.79
C ALA A 103 -16.66 14.90 13.70
N TYR A 104 -16.89 13.74 13.09
CA TYR A 104 -18.01 13.52 12.17
C TYR A 104 -19.37 13.71 12.86
N TYR A 105 -19.62 12.98 13.96
CA TYR A 105 -20.85 13.13 14.75
C TYR A 105 -21.04 14.58 15.24
N GLY A 106 -19.99 15.22 15.77
CA GLY A 106 -20.06 16.61 16.20
C GLY A 106 -20.31 17.60 15.06
N THR A 107 -19.84 17.32 13.84
CA THR A 107 -20.14 18.14 12.67
C THR A 107 -21.62 18.01 12.27
N LEU A 108 -22.19 16.79 12.31
CA LEU A 108 -23.63 16.61 12.10
C LEU A 108 -24.45 17.35 13.17
N ILE A 109 -24.12 17.20 14.45
CA ILE A 109 -24.81 17.82 15.59
C ILE A 109 -24.83 19.36 15.49
N VAL A 110 -23.81 19.98 14.89
CA VAL A 110 -23.74 21.44 14.69
C VAL A 110 -24.44 21.89 13.40
N VAL A 111 -24.18 21.20 12.29
CA VAL A 111 -24.54 21.69 10.95
C VAL A 111 -25.95 21.29 10.53
N VAL A 112 -26.41 20.08 10.88
CA VAL A 112 -27.75 19.60 10.48
C VAL A 112 -28.87 20.45 11.12
N PRO A 113 -28.86 20.78 12.44
CA PRO A 113 -29.88 21.66 13.01
C PRO A 113 -29.81 23.09 12.46
N LEU A 114 -28.61 23.63 12.21
CA LEU A 114 -28.43 24.97 11.63
C LEU A 114 -29.03 25.05 10.22
N ALA A 115 -28.72 24.07 9.36
CA ALA A 115 -29.28 23.97 8.02
C ALA A 115 -30.80 23.74 8.07
N GLY A 116 -31.29 22.89 8.98
CA GLY A 116 -32.72 22.63 9.16
C GLY A 116 -33.53 23.86 9.55
N VAL A 117 -33.02 24.70 10.46
CA VAL A 117 -33.70 25.97 10.79
C VAL A 117 -33.79 26.90 9.57
N ILE A 118 -32.73 26.99 8.75
CA ILE A 118 -32.73 27.80 7.52
C ILE A 118 -33.76 27.25 6.51
N ALA A 119 -33.80 25.93 6.31
CA ALA A 119 -34.77 25.28 5.42
C ALA A 119 -36.22 25.46 5.89
N LEU A 120 -36.50 25.31 7.19
CA LEU A 120 -37.84 25.53 7.76
C LEU A 120 -38.30 26.99 7.58
N LEU A 121 -37.41 27.97 7.76
CA LEU A 121 -37.73 29.39 7.53
C LEU A 121 -38.08 29.69 6.06
N PHE A 122 -37.40 29.05 5.11
CA PHE A 122 -37.72 29.16 3.69
C PHE A 122 -39.04 28.44 3.35
N LEU A 123 -39.15 27.15 3.71
CA LEU A 123 -40.31 26.30 3.42
C LEU A 123 -41.59 26.76 4.12
N TYR A 124 -41.51 27.45 5.25
CA TYR A 124 -42.66 28.12 5.87
C TYR A 124 -43.38 29.03 4.86
N GLY A 125 -42.62 29.84 4.13
CA GLY A 125 -43.13 30.81 3.17
C GLY A 125 -43.51 30.27 1.78
N VAL A 126 -43.29 28.97 1.50
CA VAL A 126 -43.64 28.31 0.22
C VAL A 126 -45.14 28.00 0.18
N GLU A 127 -45.80 28.20 -0.96
CA GLU A 127 -47.25 28.03 -1.13
C GLU A 127 -47.62 26.62 -1.60
N GLU A 128 -47.21 25.61 -0.84
CA GLU A 128 -47.41 24.19 -1.16
C GLU A 128 -47.87 23.33 0.02
N SER A 129 -48.30 22.11 -0.28
CA SER A 129 -48.77 21.13 0.70
C SER A 129 -47.72 20.77 1.76
N ILE A 130 -48.17 20.41 2.97
CA ILE A 130 -47.29 19.96 4.07
C ILE A 130 -46.48 18.71 3.66
N GLY A 131 -47.06 17.81 2.84
CA GLY A 131 -46.37 16.64 2.31
C GLY A 131 -45.19 17.02 1.41
N TYR A 132 -45.38 17.98 0.49
CA TYR A 132 -44.28 18.52 -0.32
C TYR A 132 -43.20 19.19 0.55
N LYS A 133 -43.60 20.01 1.53
CA LYS A 133 -42.65 20.67 2.45
C LYS A 133 -41.83 19.65 3.26
N LEU A 134 -42.39 18.49 3.61
CA LEU A 134 -41.68 17.43 4.31
C LEU A 134 -40.59 16.80 3.43
N VAL A 135 -40.91 16.37 2.20
CA VAL A 135 -39.91 15.74 1.31
C VAL A 135 -38.85 16.74 0.83
N ALA A 136 -39.23 17.99 0.53
CA ALA A 136 -38.26 19.03 0.20
C ALA A 136 -37.30 19.33 1.37
N TYR A 137 -37.77 19.22 2.62
CA TYR A 137 -36.93 19.33 3.82
C TYR A 137 -36.00 18.12 4.01
N LEU A 138 -36.52 16.90 3.83
CA LEU A 138 -35.74 15.66 3.94
C LEU A 138 -34.61 15.64 2.91
N PHE A 139 -34.92 15.84 1.63
CA PHE A 139 -33.93 15.90 0.55
C PHE A 139 -32.79 16.89 0.83
N PHE A 140 -33.14 18.08 1.33
CA PHE A 140 -32.16 19.10 1.71
C PHE A 140 -31.25 18.64 2.87
N ILE A 141 -31.82 18.04 3.91
CA ILE A 141 -31.08 17.53 5.07
C ILE A 141 -30.18 16.35 4.67
N GLU A 142 -30.65 15.46 3.82
CA GLU A 142 -29.87 14.32 3.33
C GLU A 142 -28.70 14.78 2.45
N LEU A 143 -28.90 15.77 1.57
CA LEU A 143 -27.80 16.43 0.87
C LEU A 143 -26.78 17.06 1.84
N VAL A 144 -27.23 17.78 2.88
CA VAL A 144 -26.34 18.32 3.93
C VAL A 144 -25.53 17.21 4.60
N ILE A 145 -26.15 16.06 4.93
CA ILE A 145 -25.46 14.91 5.52
C ILE A 145 -24.46 14.30 4.52
N ILE A 146 -24.83 14.13 3.25
CA ILE A 146 -23.98 13.57 2.18
C ILE A 146 -22.75 14.46 1.93
N TRP A 147 -22.90 15.79 1.87
CA TRP A 147 -21.77 16.71 1.71
C TRP A 147 -20.77 16.58 2.87
N LEU A 148 -21.26 16.47 4.10
CA LEU A 148 -20.42 16.28 5.28
C LEU A 148 -19.77 14.88 5.26
N GLN A 149 -20.51 13.83 4.95
CA GLN A 149 -19.99 12.46 4.79
C GLN A 149 -18.84 12.39 3.77
N ASN A 150 -18.97 13.05 2.61
CA ASN A 150 -17.93 13.08 1.58
C ASN A 150 -16.59 13.65 2.09
N VAL A 151 -16.59 14.57 3.06
CA VAL A 151 -15.36 15.05 3.73
C VAL A 151 -14.66 13.94 4.49
N PHE A 152 -15.39 13.18 5.31
CA PHE A 152 -14.81 12.12 6.15
C PHE A 152 -14.48 10.85 5.35
N LEU A 153 -15.22 10.57 4.27
CA LEU A 153 -14.89 9.52 3.28
C LEU A 153 -13.49 9.71 2.66
N SER A 154 -13.03 10.96 2.48
CA SER A 154 -11.69 11.26 1.96
C SER A 154 -10.53 10.74 2.84
N ALA A 155 -10.80 10.40 4.11
CA ALA A 155 -9.83 9.73 4.98
C ALA A 155 -9.83 8.20 4.84
N LEU A 156 -10.95 7.59 4.46
CA LEU A 156 -11.10 6.13 4.30
C LEU A 156 -10.56 5.60 2.98
N LYS A 157 -10.58 6.42 1.92
CA LYS A 157 -10.01 6.13 0.60
C LYS A 157 -10.67 5.00 -0.21
N ASP A 158 -11.80 4.46 0.25
CA ASP A 158 -12.60 3.48 -0.49
C ASP A 158 -13.63 4.18 -1.40
N TYR A 159 -13.13 4.84 -2.45
CA TYR A 159 -13.97 5.59 -3.40
C TYR A 159 -14.87 4.67 -4.24
N LYS A 160 -14.48 3.41 -4.44
CA LYS A 160 -15.31 2.38 -5.10
C LYS A 160 -16.63 2.17 -4.36
N ARG A 161 -16.58 2.09 -3.03
CA ARG A 161 -17.78 1.93 -2.19
C ARG A 161 -18.72 3.13 -2.24
N ILE A 162 -18.18 4.34 -2.39
CA ILE A 162 -18.98 5.57 -2.59
C ILE A 162 -19.81 5.45 -3.87
N VAL A 163 -19.14 5.21 -5.00
CA VAL A 163 -19.81 5.10 -6.31
C VAL A 163 -20.83 3.96 -6.32
N ARG A 164 -20.51 2.81 -5.70
CA ARG A 164 -21.47 1.70 -5.55
C ARG A 164 -22.68 2.08 -4.69
N GLY A 165 -22.48 2.83 -3.61
CA GLY A 165 -23.55 3.34 -2.76
C GLY A 165 -24.49 4.26 -3.53
N PHE A 166 -23.95 5.23 -4.28
CA PHE A 166 -24.73 6.11 -5.15
C PHE A 166 -25.48 5.34 -6.24
N ALA A 167 -24.83 4.36 -6.90
CA ALA A 167 -25.50 3.56 -7.92
C ALA A 167 -26.68 2.75 -7.36
N ILE A 168 -26.52 2.14 -6.18
CA ILE A 168 -27.60 1.43 -5.48
C ILE A 168 -28.72 2.39 -5.08
N GLY A 169 -28.38 3.56 -4.49
CA GLY A 169 -29.35 4.57 -4.09
C GLY A 169 -30.16 5.14 -5.26
N VAL A 170 -29.53 5.38 -6.41
CA VAL A 170 -30.21 5.83 -7.64
C VAL A 170 -31.17 4.76 -8.17
N VAL A 171 -30.76 3.49 -8.21
CA VAL A 171 -31.64 2.38 -8.61
C VAL A 171 -32.83 2.24 -7.66
N ILE A 172 -32.59 2.33 -6.35
CA ILE A 172 -33.66 2.32 -5.34
C ILE A 172 -34.59 3.52 -5.52
N SER A 173 -34.06 4.72 -5.78
CA SER A 173 -34.88 5.93 -6.00
C SER A 173 -35.83 5.77 -7.18
N ILE A 174 -35.34 5.21 -8.29
CA ILE A 174 -36.14 4.95 -9.49
C ILE A 174 -37.20 3.89 -9.19
N LEU A 175 -36.84 2.78 -8.53
CA LEU A 175 -37.78 1.71 -8.18
C LEU A 175 -38.86 2.16 -7.20
N ILE A 176 -38.52 2.95 -6.18
CA ILE A 176 -39.48 3.47 -5.19
C ILE A 176 -40.39 4.52 -5.82
N SER A 177 -39.86 5.45 -6.63
CA SER A 177 -40.72 6.38 -7.38
C SER A 177 -41.66 5.61 -8.32
N LEU A 178 -41.18 4.61 -9.08
CA LEU A 178 -42.03 3.75 -9.93
C LEU A 178 -43.13 3.03 -9.15
N LEU A 179 -42.86 2.66 -7.90
CA LEU A 179 -43.84 2.03 -7.01
C LEU A 179 -44.87 3.05 -6.51
N LEU A 180 -44.43 4.24 -6.07
CA LEU A 180 -45.30 5.33 -5.61
C LEU A 180 -46.24 5.82 -6.72
N PHE A 181 -45.71 6.01 -7.94
CA PHE A 181 -46.51 6.37 -9.13
C PHE A 181 -47.56 5.32 -9.52
N LYS A 182 -47.37 4.04 -9.16
CA LYS A 182 -48.31 2.95 -9.46
C LYS A 182 -49.30 2.63 -8.34
N LEU A 183 -48.89 2.81 -7.09
CA LEU A 183 -49.68 2.41 -5.90
C LEU A 183 -50.36 3.58 -5.18
N THR A 184 -50.02 4.83 -5.50
CA THR A 184 -50.55 6.00 -4.80
C THR A 184 -51.04 7.07 -5.76
N THR A 185 -52.00 7.89 -5.31
CA THR A 185 -52.51 9.07 -6.01
C THR A 185 -51.82 10.37 -5.54
N LEU A 186 -50.58 10.26 -5.05
CA LEU A 186 -49.81 11.42 -4.57
C LEU A 186 -49.35 12.31 -5.75
N PRO A 187 -49.28 13.64 -5.56
CA PRO A 187 -48.78 14.57 -6.57
C PRO A 187 -47.41 14.15 -7.14
N PRO A 188 -47.17 14.27 -8.45
CA PRO A 188 -45.94 13.78 -9.09
C PRO A 188 -44.64 14.28 -8.48
N THR A 189 -44.62 15.53 -8.00
CA THR A 189 -43.49 16.12 -7.26
C THR A 189 -43.18 15.37 -5.98
N ILE A 190 -44.21 15.04 -5.19
CA ILE A 190 -44.06 14.33 -3.91
C ILE A 190 -43.65 12.89 -4.16
N SER A 191 -44.25 12.21 -5.14
CA SER A 191 -43.88 10.83 -5.53
C SER A 191 -42.43 10.74 -6.01
N ALA A 192 -41.96 11.70 -6.79
CA ALA A 192 -40.57 11.76 -7.25
C ALA A 192 -39.58 12.08 -6.11
N LEU A 193 -39.85 13.13 -5.32
CA LEU A 193 -38.98 13.52 -4.22
C LEU A 193 -38.91 12.45 -3.12
N ALA A 194 -40.04 11.85 -2.72
CA ALA A 194 -40.05 10.78 -1.72
C ALA A 194 -39.26 9.53 -2.19
N GLY A 195 -39.26 9.22 -3.48
CA GLY A 195 -38.40 8.15 -4.02
C GLY A 195 -36.92 8.52 -3.96
N ILE A 196 -36.55 9.77 -4.29
CA ILE A 196 -35.19 10.27 -4.13
C ILE A 196 -34.76 10.20 -2.65
N ASP A 197 -35.58 10.68 -1.71
CA ASP A 197 -35.34 10.61 -0.26
C ASP A 197 -35.06 9.17 0.18
N VAL A 198 -35.89 8.18 -0.20
CA VAL A 198 -35.65 6.79 0.20
C VAL A 198 -34.32 6.24 -0.36
N GLY A 199 -33.91 6.63 -1.56
CA GLY A 199 -32.60 6.26 -2.09
C GLY A 199 -31.42 7.01 -1.47
N PHE A 200 -31.61 8.28 -1.10
CA PHE A 200 -30.60 9.12 -0.46
C PHE A 200 -30.41 8.74 1.01
N ALA A 201 -31.49 8.42 1.74
CA ALA A 201 -31.46 7.77 3.04
C ALA A 201 -30.65 6.45 3.02
N VAL A 202 -30.78 5.64 1.96
CA VAL A 202 -29.96 4.43 1.77
C VAL A 202 -28.48 4.77 1.53
N ILE A 203 -28.17 5.80 0.73
CA ILE A 203 -26.78 6.28 0.56
C ILE A 203 -26.19 6.72 1.90
N VAL A 204 -26.90 7.59 2.63
CA VAL A 204 -26.55 8.08 3.96
C VAL A 204 -26.31 6.91 4.92
N GLY A 205 -27.23 5.96 4.98
CA GLY A 205 -27.16 4.78 5.85
C GLY A 205 -25.99 3.84 5.51
N MET A 206 -25.73 3.57 4.23
CA MET A 206 -24.60 2.74 3.80
C MET A 206 -23.25 3.38 4.15
N ILE A 207 -23.11 4.69 3.99
CA ILE A 207 -21.89 5.42 4.35
C ILE A 207 -21.74 5.48 5.88
N MET A 208 -22.83 5.75 6.61
CA MET A 208 -22.88 5.76 8.08
C MET A 208 -22.40 4.42 8.67
N PHE A 209 -22.92 3.30 8.14
CA PHE A 209 -22.55 1.95 8.54
C PHE A 209 -21.10 1.60 8.19
N HIS A 210 -20.58 2.15 7.08
CA HIS A 210 -19.17 2.01 6.72
C HIS A 210 -18.24 2.75 7.70
N PHE A 211 -18.63 3.94 8.16
CA PHE A 211 -17.85 4.73 9.13
C PHE A 211 -17.72 4.03 10.47
N GLU A 212 -18.83 3.58 11.08
CA GLU A 212 -18.82 2.85 12.36
C GLU A 212 -18.06 1.50 12.29
N ARG A 213 -17.91 0.92 11.08
CA ARG A 213 -17.14 -0.31 10.87
C ARG A 213 -15.63 -0.10 10.68
N VAL A 214 -15.15 1.12 10.40
CA VAL A 214 -13.73 1.37 10.07
C VAL A 214 -13.05 2.37 11.00
N PHE A 215 -13.76 3.37 11.50
CA PHE A 215 -13.20 4.26 12.52
C PHE A 215 -13.43 3.68 13.93
N PRO A 216 -12.38 3.46 14.74
CA PRO A 216 -12.56 2.99 16.11
C PRO A 216 -13.27 4.06 16.94
N ARG A 217 -14.16 3.65 17.84
CA ARG A 217 -14.89 4.59 18.70
C ARG A 217 -13.95 5.34 19.65
N ASP A 218 -14.26 6.60 19.90
CA ASP A 218 -13.49 7.49 20.78
C ASP A 218 -13.90 7.31 22.26
N PRO A 219 -12.99 6.87 23.14
CA PRO A 219 -13.27 6.79 24.59
C PRO A 219 -13.52 8.17 25.21
N SER A 220 -12.95 9.24 24.65
CA SER A 220 -13.07 10.61 25.17
C SER A 220 -14.32 11.36 24.70
N LYS A 221 -15.01 10.85 23.66
CA LYS A 221 -16.23 11.44 23.07
C LYS A 221 -16.08 12.93 22.76
N ASP A 222 -14.93 13.33 22.23
CA ASP A 222 -14.55 14.73 21.96
C ASP A 222 -15.19 15.23 20.65
N TYR A 223 -16.53 15.20 20.59
CA TYR A 223 -17.32 15.51 19.39
C TYR A 223 -17.02 16.90 18.83
N PHE A 224 -16.78 17.89 19.71
CA PHE A 224 -16.66 19.30 19.35
C PHE A 224 -15.23 19.76 19.05
N ALA A 225 -14.24 18.85 19.07
CA ALA A 225 -12.83 19.15 18.83
C ALA A 225 -12.55 19.95 17.54
N PHE A 226 -13.34 19.71 16.48
CA PHE A 226 -13.21 20.39 15.19
C PHE A 226 -13.57 21.89 15.25
N LEU A 227 -14.47 22.30 16.16
CA LEU A 227 -14.84 23.72 16.34
C LEU A 227 -13.63 24.57 16.79
N THR A 228 -12.69 23.96 17.51
CA THR A 228 -11.43 24.62 17.89
C THR A 228 -10.63 25.06 16.66
N TYR A 229 -10.75 24.37 15.53
CA TYR A 229 -10.06 24.74 14.29
C TYR A 229 -10.73 25.92 13.57
N ILE A 230 -12.06 26.05 13.64
CA ILE A 230 -12.78 27.25 13.17
C ILE A 230 -12.28 28.48 13.97
N ARG A 231 -12.18 28.35 15.30
CA ARG A 231 -11.66 29.43 16.17
C ARG A 231 -10.17 29.73 15.94
N LYS A 232 -9.35 28.71 15.66
CA LYS A 232 -7.90 28.86 15.44
C LYS A 232 -7.57 29.44 14.06
N TYR A 233 -8.34 29.06 13.04
CA TYR A 233 -8.09 29.35 11.63
C TYR A 233 -9.36 29.82 10.89
N PRO A 234 -10.02 30.93 11.31
CA PRO A 234 -11.31 31.36 10.74
C PRO A 234 -11.26 31.63 9.24
N SER A 235 -10.08 31.95 8.69
CA SER A 235 -9.89 32.12 7.24
C SER A 235 -10.16 30.83 6.44
N ILE A 236 -10.01 29.64 7.02
CA ILE A 236 -10.35 28.37 6.34
C ILE A 236 -11.87 28.27 6.15
N PHE A 237 -12.64 28.61 7.19
CA PHE A 237 -14.10 28.58 7.16
C PHE A 237 -14.66 29.54 6.10
N PHE A 238 -14.23 30.80 6.11
CA PHE A 238 -14.69 31.80 5.13
C PHE A 238 -14.13 31.53 3.71
N SER A 239 -12.93 30.95 3.58
CA SER A 239 -12.43 30.51 2.27
C SER A 239 -13.34 29.47 1.64
N GLY A 240 -13.82 28.49 2.42
CA GLY A 240 -14.76 27.48 1.94
C GLY A 240 -16.06 28.10 1.45
N LEU A 241 -16.67 28.96 2.28
CA LEU A 241 -17.90 29.67 1.93
C LEU A 241 -17.73 30.50 0.65
N PHE A 242 -16.63 31.25 0.50
CA PHE A 242 -16.41 32.09 -0.67
C PHE A 242 -16.05 31.30 -1.94
N VAL A 243 -15.31 30.18 -1.83
CA VAL A 243 -14.99 29.33 -3.00
C VAL A 243 -16.25 28.70 -3.58
N TYR A 244 -17.16 28.19 -2.75
CA TYR A 244 -18.39 27.55 -3.24
C TYR A 244 -19.51 28.55 -3.59
N SER A 245 -19.65 29.66 -2.85
CA SER A 245 -20.63 30.70 -3.20
C SER A 245 -20.25 31.42 -4.50
N GLY A 246 -18.95 31.57 -4.80
CA GLY A 246 -18.46 32.18 -6.04
C GLY A 246 -18.92 31.46 -7.32
N VAL A 247 -19.30 30.18 -7.23
CA VAL A 247 -19.82 29.37 -8.35
C VAL A 247 -21.26 29.72 -8.73
N TYR A 248 -22.04 30.28 -7.79
CA TYR A 248 -23.48 30.54 -7.95
C TYR A 248 -23.85 32.02 -7.79
N ILE A 249 -22.91 32.86 -7.36
CA ILE A 249 -23.16 34.27 -7.06
C ILE A 249 -23.66 35.08 -8.27
N HIS A 250 -23.29 34.68 -9.49
CA HIS A 250 -23.81 35.30 -10.71
C HIS A 250 -25.27 34.92 -10.97
N ASN A 251 -25.67 33.65 -10.78
CA ASN A 251 -27.10 33.27 -10.78
C ASN A 251 -27.87 34.08 -9.74
N PHE A 252 -27.34 34.22 -8.52
CA PHE A 252 -27.97 35.04 -7.47
C PHE A 252 -28.16 36.51 -7.88
N VAL A 253 -27.28 37.09 -8.72
CA VAL A 253 -27.51 38.44 -9.27
C VAL A 253 -28.70 38.47 -10.23
N TYR A 254 -28.85 37.50 -11.13
CA TYR A 254 -30.02 37.42 -12.01
C TYR A 254 -31.31 37.18 -11.24
N TRP A 255 -31.26 36.25 -10.29
CA TRP A 255 -32.35 35.88 -9.37
C TRP A 255 -32.87 37.09 -8.58
N ILE A 256 -31.99 37.95 -8.07
CA ILE A 256 -32.38 39.10 -7.23
C ILE A 256 -32.67 40.37 -8.06
N PHE A 257 -31.96 40.61 -9.17
CA PHE A 257 -31.93 41.93 -9.82
C PHE A 257 -32.34 41.95 -11.31
N SER A 258 -32.61 40.79 -11.92
CA SER A 258 -33.15 40.74 -13.28
C SER A 258 -34.66 40.93 -13.27
N ASP A 259 -35.16 41.71 -14.23
CA ASP A 259 -36.59 42.01 -14.40
C ASP A 259 -37.34 40.89 -15.18
N ARG A 260 -36.68 39.74 -15.39
CA ARG A 260 -37.14 38.56 -16.17
C ARG A 260 -37.29 37.25 -15.35
N HIS A 261 -37.21 37.30 -14.01
CA HIS A 261 -37.25 36.10 -13.14
C HIS A 261 -38.67 35.53 -12.93
N PHE A 262 -38.82 34.25 -12.53
CA PHE A 262 -40.14 33.60 -12.31
C PHE A 262 -40.18 32.61 -11.12
N ILE A 263 -41.25 32.58 -10.29
CA ILE A 263 -41.36 31.59 -9.18
C ILE A 263 -41.83 30.24 -9.69
N VAL A 264 -41.51 29.26 -8.86
CA VAL A 264 -42.50 28.25 -8.48
C VAL A 264 -42.88 28.34 -7.00
N ALA A 265 -44.15 28.08 -6.66
CA ALA A 265 -44.69 27.96 -5.30
C ALA A 265 -44.34 29.10 -4.29
N GLY A 266 -44.45 30.36 -4.70
CA GLY A 266 -44.36 31.51 -3.77
C GLY A 266 -42.96 31.90 -3.25
N ARG A 267 -41.91 31.09 -3.43
CA ARG A 267 -40.51 31.43 -2.99
C ARG A 267 -39.34 31.05 -3.88
N PHE A 268 -39.46 30.08 -4.79
CA PHE A 268 -38.30 29.55 -5.52
C PHE A 268 -37.82 30.48 -6.65
N VAL A 269 -36.67 31.13 -6.47
CA VAL A 269 -36.10 32.06 -7.45
C VAL A 269 -35.45 31.34 -8.63
N LEU A 270 -35.96 31.53 -9.84
CA LEU A 270 -35.40 31.01 -11.07
C LEU A 270 -35.37 32.06 -12.20
N MET A 271 -34.42 31.89 -13.12
CA MET A 271 -34.26 32.67 -14.35
C MET A 271 -33.76 31.72 -15.47
N PRO A 272 -34.62 30.87 -16.08
CA PRO A 272 -34.20 29.79 -17.00
C PRO A 272 -33.42 30.24 -18.23
N PHE A 273 -33.68 31.47 -18.71
CA PHE A 273 -32.88 32.12 -19.74
C PHE A 273 -31.39 32.13 -19.39
N TYR A 274 -31.05 32.28 -18.11
CA TYR A 274 -29.68 32.29 -17.61
C TYR A 274 -29.24 30.97 -16.98
N ASP A 275 -30.10 30.37 -16.16
CA ASP A 275 -29.79 29.16 -15.38
C ASP A 275 -29.54 27.93 -16.26
N VAL A 276 -30.26 27.79 -17.38
CA VAL A 276 -30.11 26.64 -18.28
C VAL A 276 -28.79 26.73 -19.09
N PRO A 277 -28.44 27.87 -19.74
CA PRO A 277 -27.08 28.07 -20.27
C PRO A 277 -25.97 27.89 -19.23
N VAL A 278 -26.17 28.35 -17.99
CA VAL A 278 -25.22 28.11 -16.88
C VAL A 278 -25.00 26.61 -16.64
N PHE A 279 -26.07 25.82 -16.55
CA PHE A 279 -25.98 24.36 -16.34
C PHE A 279 -25.19 23.68 -17.47
N TYR A 280 -25.56 23.91 -18.73
CA TYR A 280 -24.91 23.26 -19.87
C TYR A 280 -23.46 23.72 -20.04
N ALA A 281 -23.15 25.00 -19.85
CA ALA A 281 -21.78 25.49 -19.93
C ALA A 281 -20.90 24.93 -18.79
N TYR A 282 -21.45 24.65 -17.61
CA TYR A 282 -20.72 24.03 -16.50
C TYR A 282 -20.32 22.57 -16.77
N ILE A 283 -21.00 21.86 -17.69
CA ILE A 283 -20.59 20.49 -18.10
C ILE A 283 -19.17 20.50 -18.72
N SER A 284 -18.76 21.60 -19.36
CA SER A 284 -17.41 21.76 -19.94
C SER A 284 -16.29 21.71 -18.89
N VAL A 285 -16.60 21.98 -17.61
CA VAL A 285 -15.65 22.06 -16.48
C VAL A 285 -15.26 20.67 -15.93
N LEU A 286 -16.09 19.65 -16.18
CA LEU A 286 -15.97 18.33 -15.55
C LEU A 286 -14.68 17.59 -15.92
N SER A 287 -14.15 17.83 -17.13
CA SER A 287 -12.86 17.29 -17.60
C SER A 287 -11.70 17.76 -16.73
N SER A 288 -11.65 19.05 -16.39
CA SER A 288 -10.65 19.63 -15.50
C SER A 288 -10.78 19.16 -14.06
N LEU A 289 -11.98 18.89 -13.54
CA LEU A 289 -12.15 18.32 -12.20
C LEU A 289 -11.50 16.94 -12.09
N VAL A 290 -11.71 16.08 -13.09
CA VAL A 290 -11.06 14.75 -13.16
C VAL A 290 -9.55 14.89 -13.33
N LEU A 291 -9.10 15.72 -14.28
CA LEU A 291 -7.68 15.92 -14.56
C LEU A 291 -6.92 16.57 -13.38
N PHE A 292 -7.57 17.44 -12.61
CA PHE A 292 -7.02 18.00 -11.38
C PHE A 292 -6.77 16.91 -10.31
N VAL A 293 -7.72 16.00 -10.09
CA VAL A 293 -7.54 14.87 -9.17
C VAL A 293 -6.39 13.98 -9.64
N VAL A 294 -6.33 13.62 -10.93
CA VAL A 294 -5.21 12.86 -11.51
C VAL A 294 -3.87 13.59 -11.30
N MET A 295 -3.78 14.88 -11.64
CA MET A 295 -2.57 15.71 -11.48
C MET A 295 -2.06 15.68 -10.05
N VAL A 296 -2.95 15.98 -9.09
CA VAL A 296 -2.61 16.09 -7.67
C VAL A 296 -2.13 14.76 -7.14
N GLU A 297 -2.86 13.68 -7.39
CA GLU A 297 -2.59 12.34 -6.84
C GLU A 297 -1.38 11.63 -7.45
N THR A 298 -1.10 11.85 -8.74
CA THR A 298 -0.07 11.10 -9.49
C THR A 298 1.25 11.84 -9.64
N LYS A 299 1.26 13.17 -9.78
CA LYS A 299 2.47 13.95 -10.14
C LYS A 299 2.81 15.03 -9.13
N PHE A 300 1.85 15.88 -8.75
CA PHE A 300 2.14 17.02 -7.85
C PHE A 300 2.41 16.57 -6.41
N TYR A 301 1.58 15.70 -5.82
CA TYR A 301 1.74 15.27 -4.43
C TYR A 301 3.08 14.55 -4.17
N GLU A 302 3.62 13.83 -5.16
CA GLU A 302 4.95 13.20 -5.05
C GLU A 302 6.06 14.25 -4.91
N ARG A 303 6.08 15.26 -5.78
CA ARG A 303 7.13 16.31 -5.74
C ARG A 303 6.94 17.25 -4.55
N PHE A 304 5.70 17.49 -4.14
CA PHE A 304 5.34 18.21 -2.92
C PHE A 304 5.86 17.48 -1.68
N LEU A 305 5.58 16.17 -1.57
CA LEU A 305 6.05 15.34 -0.47
C LEU A 305 7.58 15.27 -0.43
N ASN A 306 8.25 15.13 -1.57
CA ASN A 306 9.72 15.13 -1.65
C ASN A 306 10.32 16.44 -1.09
N TYR A 307 9.77 17.61 -1.46
CA TYR A 307 10.23 18.89 -0.89
C TYR A 307 10.08 18.92 0.64
N TYR A 308 8.90 18.61 1.17
CA TYR A 308 8.69 18.61 2.62
C TYR A 308 9.42 17.48 3.37
N GLN A 309 9.75 16.37 2.71
CA GLN A 309 10.66 15.36 3.25
C GLN A 309 12.09 15.87 3.36
N ASN A 310 12.57 16.71 2.44
CA ASN A 310 13.88 17.36 2.59
C ASN A 310 13.86 18.36 3.76
N VAL A 311 12.77 19.15 3.90
CA VAL A 311 12.58 20.06 5.05
C VAL A 311 12.65 19.33 6.39
N VAL A 312 11.93 18.21 6.53
CA VAL A 312 11.75 17.52 7.82
C VAL A 312 12.92 16.60 8.18
N ASN A 313 13.58 15.98 7.20
CA ASN A 313 14.63 14.99 7.44
C ASN A 313 16.06 15.56 7.40
N GLY A 314 16.23 16.89 7.38
CA GLY A 314 17.54 17.55 7.39
C GLY A 314 18.26 17.55 6.03
N GLY A 315 17.53 17.76 4.93
CA GLY A 315 18.10 17.94 3.60
C GLY A 315 18.97 19.20 3.50
N THR A 316 19.85 19.24 2.50
CA THR A 316 20.71 20.42 2.26
C THR A 316 19.91 21.54 1.59
N TYR A 317 20.40 22.78 1.67
CA TYR A 317 19.81 23.89 0.90
C TYR A 317 19.78 23.59 -0.61
N GLU A 318 20.79 22.85 -1.10
CA GLU A 318 20.85 22.45 -2.51
C GLU A 318 19.83 21.36 -2.86
N SER A 319 19.67 20.31 -2.05
CA SER A 319 18.66 19.27 -2.27
C SER A 319 17.23 19.84 -2.15
N MET A 320 17.01 20.76 -1.20
CA MET A 320 15.77 21.54 -1.09
C MET A 320 15.52 22.42 -2.32
N SER A 321 16.55 23.15 -2.80
CA SER A 321 16.44 24.01 -3.98
C SER A 321 16.16 23.21 -5.26
N LYS A 322 16.82 22.05 -5.43
CA LYS A 322 16.57 21.09 -6.52
C LYS A 322 15.14 20.53 -6.43
N ALA A 323 14.69 20.10 -5.25
CA ALA A 323 13.32 19.62 -5.04
C ALA A 323 12.25 20.71 -5.30
N LYS A 324 12.47 21.94 -4.82
CA LYS A 324 11.62 23.12 -5.07
C LYS A 324 11.56 23.49 -6.55
N LYS A 325 12.71 23.48 -7.25
CA LYS A 325 12.79 23.69 -8.70
C LYS A 325 11.97 22.64 -9.45
N LYS A 326 12.11 21.35 -9.10
CA LYS A 326 11.36 20.26 -9.75
C LYS A 326 9.86 20.30 -9.43
N LEU A 327 9.49 20.65 -8.20
CA LEU A 327 8.09 20.88 -7.82
C LEU A 327 7.46 22.01 -8.66
N ARG A 328 8.16 23.14 -8.82
CA ARG A 328 7.72 24.25 -9.68
C ARG A 328 7.58 23.82 -11.13
N GLU A 329 8.57 23.13 -11.70
CA GLU A 329 8.55 22.65 -13.09
C GLU A 329 7.35 21.73 -13.35
N VAL A 330 7.19 20.69 -12.53
CA VAL A 330 6.08 19.73 -12.70
C VAL A 330 4.73 20.39 -12.48
N LEU A 331 4.60 21.29 -11.49
CA LEU A 331 3.36 22.00 -11.25
C LEU A 331 2.97 22.90 -12.43
N MET A 332 3.90 23.70 -12.96
CA MET A 332 3.63 24.55 -14.13
C MET A 332 3.29 23.70 -15.36
N GLN A 333 4.05 22.63 -15.62
CA GLN A 333 3.79 21.74 -16.75
C GLN A 333 2.40 21.10 -16.68
N GLN A 334 1.94 20.67 -15.50
CA GLN A 334 0.61 20.07 -15.37
C GLN A 334 -0.52 21.11 -15.36
N LEU A 335 -0.26 22.33 -14.89
CA LEU A 335 -1.22 23.44 -15.05
C LEU A 335 -1.41 23.79 -16.53
N THR A 336 -0.33 23.92 -17.31
CA THR A 336 -0.44 24.15 -18.77
C THR A 336 -1.24 23.03 -19.45
N PHE A 337 -0.94 21.76 -19.15
CA PHE A 337 -1.68 20.62 -19.69
C PHE A 337 -3.18 20.62 -19.30
N LEU A 338 -3.51 21.09 -18.09
CA LEU A 338 -4.92 21.26 -17.69
C LEU A 338 -5.61 22.37 -18.48
N VAL A 339 -4.92 23.49 -18.76
CA VAL A 339 -5.46 24.55 -19.63
C VAL A 339 -5.67 24.04 -21.06
N GLU A 340 -4.71 23.32 -21.64
CA GLU A 340 -4.80 22.71 -22.98
C GLU A 340 -6.03 21.78 -23.09
N VAL A 341 -6.20 20.88 -22.13
CA VAL A 341 -7.35 19.96 -22.09
C VAL A 341 -8.66 20.70 -21.83
N GLN A 342 -8.68 21.71 -20.95
CA GLN A 342 -9.89 22.51 -20.72
C GLN A 342 -10.33 23.23 -21.99
N VAL A 343 -9.41 23.89 -22.70
CA VAL A 343 -9.73 24.60 -23.95
C VAL A 343 -10.27 23.62 -25.00
N LEU A 344 -9.66 22.44 -25.14
CA LEU A 344 -10.18 21.39 -26.03
C LEU A 344 -11.62 20.97 -25.68
N PHE A 345 -11.90 20.70 -24.40
CA PHE A 345 -13.25 20.34 -23.95
C PHE A 345 -14.25 21.52 -24.06
N THR A 346 -13.80 22.76 -23.90
CA THR A 346 -14.64 23.95 -24.10
C THR A 346 -14.98 24.15 -25.58
N VAL A 347 -14.02 23.99 -26.50
CA VAL A 347 -14.29 24.03 -27.95
C VAL A 347 -15.24 22.89 -28.37
N LEU A 348 -15.05 21.69 -27.84
CA LEU A 348 -15.97 20.56 -28.07
C LEU A 348 -17.37 20.85 -27.52
N SER A 349 -17.48 21.43 -26.32
CA SER A 349 -18.76 21.82 -25.70
C SER A 349 -19.46 22.91 -26.52
N ILE A 350 -18.71 23.88 -27.05
CA ILE A 350 -19.21 24.92 -27.95
C ILE A 350 -19.75 24.31 -29.26
N ALA A 351 -18.99 23.42 -29.91
CA ALA A 351 -19.39 22.79 -31.16
C ALA A 351 -20.62 21.88 -31.01
N LEU A 352 -20.67 21.07 -29.95
CA LEU A 352 -21.85 20.27 -29.59
C LEU A 352 -23.03 21.17 -29.18
N GLY A 353 -22.75 22.27 -28.49
CA GLY A 353 -23.73 23.26 -28.07
C GLY A 353 -24.50 23.85 -29.25
N ILE A 354 -23.78 24.40 -30.22
CA ILE A 354 -24.33 24.95 -31.47
C ILE A 354 -25.11 23.88 -32.25
N LEU A 355 -24.63 22.63 -32.27
CA LEU A 355 -25.24 21.54 -33.04
C LEU A 355 -26.51 20.94 -32.40
N TYR A 356 -26.66 20.99 -31.07
CA TYR A 356 -27.73 20.28 -30.35
C TYR A 356 -28.61 21.15 -29.45
N LEU A 357 -28.11 22.23 -28.84
CA LEU A 357 -28.92 23.05 -27.92
C LEU A 357 -30.13 23.71 -28.61
N PRO A 358 -30.04 24.26 -29.84
CA PRO A 358 -31.22 24.77 -30.56
C PRO A 358 -32.28 23.68 -30.82
N LYS A 359 -31.89 22.41 -30.96
CA LYS A 359 -32.81 21.29 -31.19
C LYS A 359 -33.59 20.87 -29.94
N ILE A 360 -33.13 21.28 -28.75
CA ILE A 360 -33.82 21.07 -27.46
C ILE A 360 -34.43 22.37 -26.91
N GLY A 361 -34.56 23.42 -27.75
CA GLY A 361 -35.31 24.63 -27.42
C GLY A 361 -34.50 25.85 -26.97
N PHE A 362 -33.16 25.86 -27.09
CA PHE A 362 -32.39 27.09 -26.85
C PHE A 362 -32.70 28.15 -27.91
N THR A 363 -32.96 29.38 -27.46
CA THR A 363 -32.94 30.57 -28.32
C THR A 363 -31.51 30.94 -28.73
N MET A 364 -31.37 31.77 -29.77
CA MET A 364 -30.05 32.29 -30.19
C MET A 364 -29.38 33.12 -29.08
N GLU A 365 -30.13 33.92 -28.33
CA GLU A 365 -29.60 34.67 -27.18
C GLU A 365 -29.06 33.75 -26.07
N GLN A 366 -29.77 32.65 -25.77
CA GLN A 366 -29.29 31.63 -24.83
C GLN A 366 -28.06 30.88 -25.35
N LEU A 367 -27.94 30.72 -26.67
CA LEU A 367 -26.74 30.13 -27.29
C LEU A 367 -25.54 31.07 -27.16
N ASP A 368 -25.69 32.35 -27.50
CA ASP A 368 -24.63 33.36 -27.33
C ASP A 368 -24.19 33.49 -25.85
N LEU A 369 -25.15 33.49 -24.93
CA LEU A 369 -24.88 33.44 -23.49
C LEU A 369 -24.12 32.16 -23.10
N PHE A 370 -24.51 30.99 -23.60
CA PHE A 370 -23.81 29.73 -23.38
C PHE A 370 -22.37 29.77 -23.92
N LEU A 371 -22.11 30.42 -25.07
CA LEU A 371 -20.75 30.61 -25.60
C LEU A 371 -19.90 31.47 -24.66
N ILE A 372 -20.43 32.60 -24.19
CA ILE A 372 -19.74 33.50 -23.26
C ILE A 372 -19.45 32.79 -21.92
N LEU A 373 -20.42 32.05 -21.38
CA LEU A 373 -20.28 31.28 -20.14
C LEU A 373 -19.26 30.14 -20.29
N CYS A 374 -19.25 29.42 -21.43
CA CYS A 374 -18.23 28.41 -21.71
C CYS A 374 -16.81 28.98 -21.65
N LEU A 375 -16.58 30.16 -22.23
CA LEU A 375 -15.28 30.85 -22.17
C LEU A 375 -14.97 31.37 -20.76
N GLY A 376 -15.95 31.92 -20.06
CA GLY A 376 -15.79 32.38 -18.67
C GLY A 376 -15.44 31.24 -17.71
N TYR A 377 -16.04 30.07 -17.91
CA TYR A 377 -15.76 28.89 -17.10
C TYR A 377 -14.35 28.32 -17.27
N VAL A 378 -13.67 28.56 -18.41
CA VAL A 378 -12.23 28.26 -18.56
C VAL A 378 -11.43 29.01 -17.50
N PHE A 379 -11.63 30.32 -17.37
CA PHE A 379 -10.89 31.12 -16.39
C PHE A 379 -11.28 30.76 -14.96
N PHE A 380 -12.56 30.51 -14.70
CA PHE A 380 -13.05 30.08 -13.38
C PHE A 380 -12.44 28.75 -12.93
N ILE A 381 -12.38 27.71 -13.77
CA ILE A 381 -11.83 26.41 -13.31
C ILE A 381 -10.33 26.47 -13.05
N ILE A 382 -9.58 27.26 -13.85
CA ILE A 382 -8.15 27.48 -13.60
C ILE A 382 -7.97 28.23 -12.27
N LEU A 383 -8.79 29.25 -12.00
CA LEU A 383 -8.82 29.98 -10.72
C LEU A 383 -9.14 29.04 -9.54
N PHE A 384 -10.16 28.20 -9.67
CA PHE A 384 -10.57 27.20 -8.68
C PHE A 384 -9.44 26.20 -8.38
N VAL A 385 -8.79 25.67 -9.42
CA VAL A 385 -7.62 24.78 -9.30
C VAL A 385 -6.46 25.47 -8.57
N ILE A 386 -6.16 26.73 -8.92
CA ILE A 386 -5.10 27.51 -8.25
C ILE A 386 -5.42 27.77 -6.77
N LEU A 387 -6.67 28.08 -6.43
CA LEU A 387 -7.09 28.27 -5.03
C LEU A 387 -6.91 26.98 -4.21
N HIS A 388 -7.19 25.81 -4.78
CA HIS A 388 -6.94 24.53 -4.12
C HIS A 388 -5.44 24.21 -3.99
N LEU A 389 -4.61 24.58 -4.97
CA LEU A 389 -3.15 24.44 -4.88
C LEU A 389 -2.54 25.38 -3.83
N LEU A 390 -3.04 26.61 -3.69
CA LEU A 390 -2.64 27.53 -2.62
C LEU A 390 -2.98 26.99 -1.22
N MET A 391 -4.07 26.22 -1.07
CA MET A 391 -4.39 25.51 0.18
C MET A 391 -3.40 24.38 0.50
N TYR A 392 -2.79 23.70 -0.49
CA TYR A 392 -1.69 22.75 -0.25
C TYR A 392 -0.45 23.44 0.34
N PHE A 393 -0.18 24.70 -0.03
CA PHE A 393 0.89 25.53 0.54
C PHE A 393 0.46 26.31 1.80
N ASP A 394 -0.70 25.99 2.38
CA ASP A 394 -1.27 26.61 3.59
C ASP A 394 -1.49 28.15 3.51
N ASP A 395 -1.56 28.72 2.29
CA ASP A 395 -1.76 30.17 2.05
C ASP A 395 -3.22 30.63 2.26
N ARG A 396 -3.75 30.30 3.44
CA ARG A 396 -5.14 30.52 3.86
C ARG A 396 -5.57 31.99 3.85
N LYS A 397 -4.62 32.93 3.83
CA LYS A 397 -4.90 34.37 3.69
C LYS A 397 -4.98 34.80 2.22
N GLY A 398 -4.10 34.29 1.37
CA GLY A 398 -4.18 34.51 -0.08
C GLY A 398 -5.47 33.95 -0.66
N VAL A 399 -5.81 32.71 -0.31
CA VAL A 399 -7.06 32.04 -0.74
C VAL A 399 -8.29 32.86 -0.33
N LEU A 400 -8.40 33.29 0.94
CA LEU A 400 -9.52 34.10 1.44
C LEU A 400 -9.65 35.44 0.70
N PHE A 401 -8.52 36.12 0.45
CA PHE A 401 -8.52 37.39 -0.27
C PHE A 401 -8.99 37.20 -1.71
N ILE A 402 -8.43 36.23 -2.44
CA ILE A 402 -8.75 35.99 -3.85
C ILE A 402 -10.21 35.54 -4.02
N SER A 403 -10.73 34.63 -3.18
CA SER A 403 -12.13 34.18 -3.29
C SER A 403 -13.13 35.26 -2.86
N GLY A 404 -12.80 36.08 -1.85
CA GLY A 404 -13.59 37.25 -1.48
C GLY A 404 -13.62 38.32 -2.58
N SER A 405 -12.47 38.60 -3.21
CA SER A 405 -12.38 39.47 -4.38
C SER A 405 -13.15 38.90 -5.57
N PHE A 406 -13.11 37.58 -5.80
CA PHE A 406 -13.89 36.95 -6.87
C PHE A 406 -15.39 37.18 -6.68
N ILE A 407 -15.94 36.93 -5.48
CA ILE A 407 -17.35 37.21 -5.19
C ILE A 407 -17.70 38.69 -5.43
N LEU A 408 -16.91 39.63 -4.88
CA LEU A 408 -17.21 41.06 -5.00
C LEU A 408 -17.19 41.53 -6.47
N VAL A 409 -16.14 41.15 -7.22
CA VAL A 409 -16.00 41.54 -8.63
C VAL A 409 -17.07 40.85 -9.49
N ASN A 410 -17.42 39.59 -9.21
CA ASN A 410 -18.46 38.86 -9.95
C ASN A 410 -19.85 39.46 -9.72
N VAL A 411 -20.21 39.86 -8.49
CA VAL A 411 -21.45 40.60 -8.21
C VAL A 411 -21.49 41.92 -9.00
N LEU A 412 -20.45 42.75 -8.86
CA LEU A 412 -20.43 44.09 -9.46
C LEU A 412 -20.44 44.04 -10.99
N LEU A 413 -19.62 43.17 -11.60
CA LEU A 413 -19.57 43.05 -13.05
C LEU A 413 -20.81 42.36 -13.61
N THR A 414 -21.35 41.31 -12.99
CA THR A 414 -22.57 40.64 -13.48
C THR A 414 -23.79 41.58 -13.39
N PHE A 415 -23.93 42.35 -12.31
CA PHE A 415 -25.00 43.35 -12.21
C PHE A 415 -24.86 44.44 -13.28
N GLY A 416 -23.63 44.92 -13.50
CA GLY A 416 -23.31 45.91 -14.52
C GLY A 416 -23.59 45.42 -15.94
N THR A 417 -23.13 44.21 -16.30
CA THR A 417 -23.31 43.67 -17.66
C THR A 417 -24.77 43.28 -17.94
N MET A 418 -25.49 42.77 -16.93
CA MET A 418 -26.93 42.49 -17.03
C MET A 418 -27.75 43.76 -17.32
N LYS A 419 -27.47 44.89 -16.65
CA LYS A 419 -28.22 46.15 -16.90
C LYS A 419 -27.84 46.87 -18.21
N ILE A 420 -26.87 46.34 -18.97
CA ILE A 420 -26.61 46.72 -20.39
C ILE A 420 -26.94 45.59 -21.37
N ASN A 421 -27.68 44.56 -20.93
CA ASN A 421 -28.09 43.38 -21.71
C ASN A 421 -26.92 42.55 -22.31
N PHE A 422 -25.71 42.65 -21.74
CA PHE A 422 -24.56 41.83 -22.15
C PHE A 422 -24.42 40.63 -21.21
N ASP A 423 -25.38 39.71 -21.29
CA ASP A 423 -25.53 38.64 -20.32
C ASP A 423 -24.33 37.68 -20.27
N GLY A 424 -24.00 37.19 -19.07
CA GLY A 424 -22.86 36.28 -18.82
C GLY A 424 -21.47 36.93 -18.86
N ALA A 425 -21.30 38.07 -19.52
CA ALA A 425 -20.00 38.75 -19.67
C ALA A 425 -19.37 39.14 -18.31
N GLY A 426 -20.17 39.47 -17.29
CA GLY A 426 -19.68 39.76 -15.95
C GLY A 426 -18.92 38.61 -15.29
N MET A 427 -19.42 37.38 -15.45
CA MET A 427 -18.76 36.15 -14.96
C MET A 427 -17.46 35.87 -15.73
N PHE A 428 -17.45 36.09 -17.04
CA PHE A 428 -16.24 36.02 -17.88
C PHE A 428 -15.17 37.00 -17.38
N PHE A 429 -15.49 38.29 -17.25
CA PHE A 429 -14.52 39.32 -16.86
C PHE A 429 -14.06 39.15 -15.41
N ALA A 430 -14.95 38.83 -14.48
CA ALA A 430 -14.59 38.59 -13.08
C ALA A 430 -13.62 37.41 -12.93
N SER A 431 -13.88 36.31 -13.63
CA SER A 431 -13.01 35.14 -13.64
C SER A 431 -11.65 35.45 -14.28
N PHE A 432 -11.65 36.15 -15.42
CA PHE A 432 -10.44 36.59 -16.12
C PHE A 432 -9.53 37.47 -15.25
N PHE A 433 -10.05 38.57 -14.69
CA PHE A 433 -9.23 39.51 -13.91
C PHE A 433 -8.70 38.89 -12.61
N VAL A 434 -9.52 38.12 -11.89
CA VAL A 434 -9.10 37.51 -10.60
C VAL A 434 -8.15 36.32 -10.82
N LEU A 435 -8.22 35.64 -11.96
CA LEU A 435 -7.24 34.61 -12.35
C LEU A 435 -5.79 35.16 -12.40
N PHE A 436 -5.56 36.39 -12.90
CA PHE A 436 -4.22 36.99 -12.87
C PHE A 436 -3.69 37.19 -11.44
N ILE A 437 -4.54 37.61 -10.52
CA ILE A 437 -4.21 37.76 -9.10
C ILE A 437 -3.83 36.39 -8.49
N ALA A 438 -4.57 35.34 -8.85
CA ALA A 438 -4.32 33.98 -8.39
C ALA A 438 -3.02 33.39 -8.96
N ILE A 439 -2.76 33.54 -10.26
CA ILE A 439 -1.51 33.12 -10.91
C ILE A 439 -0.31 33.85 -10.29
N TYR A 440 -0.40 35.18 -10.13
CA TYR A 440 0.64 35.97 -9.47
C TYR A 440 0.92 35.46 -8.04
N ARG A 441 -0.14 35.21 -7.26
CA ARG A 441 -0.01 34.71 -5.88
C ARG A 441 0.62 33.33 -5.82
N LEU A 442 0.23 32.41 -6.70
CA LEU A 442 0.81 31.07 -6.78
C LEU A 442 2.29 31.11 -7.14
N LEU A 443 2.67 31.88 -8.17
CA LEU A 443 4.07 32.06 -8.56
C LEU A 443 4.89 32.72 -7.44
N TYR A 444 4.32 33.68 -6.71
CA TYR A 444 4.95 34.31 -5.55
C TYR A 444 5.17 33.31 -4.40
N ILE A 445 4.19 32.47 -4.08
CA ILE A 445 4.31 31.45 -3.02
C ILE A 445 5.36 30.41 -3.39
N ILE A 446 5.36 29.88 -4.62
CA ILE A 446 6.36 28.90 -5.07
C ILE A 446 7.77 29.51 -5.12
N LYS A 447 7.91 30.78 -5.56
CA LYS A 447 9.20 31.48 -5.54
C LYS A 447 9.77 31.62 -4.12
N ASN A 448 8.91 31.91 -3.14
CA ASN A 448 9.29 32.17 -1.76
C ASN A 448 9.02 30.99 -0.79
N LEU A 449 8.89 29.77 -1.31
CA LEU A 449 8.40 28.60 -0.58
C LEU A 449 9.19 28.29 0.72
N ASP A 450 10.51 28.48 0.71
CA ASP A 450 11.36 28.19 1.87
C ASP A 450 11.12 29.19 3.01
N TYR A 451 10.92 30.47 2.67
CA TYR A 451 10.52 31.51 3.64
C TYR A 451 9.15 31.18 4.25
N TYR A 452 8.19 30.76 3.42
CA TYR A 452 6.87 30.34 3.92
C TYR A 452 6.88 29.03 4.69
N THR A 453 7.93 28.21 4.55
CA THR A 453 8.08 26.93 5.26
C THR A 453 8.79 27.10 6.61
N PHE A 454 9.88 27.87 6.67
CA PHE A 454 10.67 28.10 7.88
C PHE A 454 10.23 29.35 8.65
N CYS A 455 10.10 30.50 7.99
CA CYS A 455 9.95 31.81 8.64
C CYS A 455 8.48 32.20 8.94
N SER A 456 7.49 31.41 8.48
CA SER A 456 6.07 31.63 8.79
C SER A 456 5.67 31.15 10.20
N GLN A 457 6.51 30.33 10.82
CA GLN A 457 6.26 29.76 12.14
C GLN A 457 6.71 30.75 13.23
N PRO A 458 5.95 30.91 14.34
CA PRO A 458 6.34 31.82 15.41
C PRO A 458 7.58 31.30 16.13
N ALA A 459 8.74 31.91 15.87
CA ALA A 459 10.06 31.48 16.37
C ALA A 459 10.18 31.44 17.91
N ILE A 460 9.25 32.05 18.64
CA ILE A 460 9.14 31.95 20.09
C ILE A 460 7.68 31.68 20.47
N THR A 461 7.39 30.48 20.97
CA THR A 461 6.18 30.19 21.74
C THR A 461 6.27 30.86 23.11
N MET A 462 6.21 32.19 23.13
CA MET A 462 6.10 32.93 24.39
C MET A 462 4.88 32.45 25.15
N SER A 463 5.10 31.90 26.34
CA SER A 463 4.03 31.56 27.27
C SER A 463 3.33 32.84 27.72
N LYS A 464 2.32 33.26 26.95
CA LYS A 464 1.37 34.27 27.40
C LYS A 464 0.62 33.70 28.59
N LYS A 465 1.11 34.00 29.80
CA LYS A 465 0.37 33.84 31.06
C LYS A 465 -1.09 34.24 30.80
N LYS A 466 -2.03 33.38 31.19
CA LYS A 466 -3.47 33.64 31.05
C LYS A 466 -3.87 34.81 31.95
N GLN A 467 -3.71 36.05 31.48
CA GLN A 467 -4.53 37.15 31.97
C GLN A 467 -5.95 36.89 31.49
N ALA A 468 -6.81 36.50 32.44
CA ALA A 468 -8.22 36.27 32.20
C ALA A 468 -8.95 37.61 32.02
N LEU A 469 -8.83 38.21 30.83
CA LEU A 469 -9.61 39.39 30.48
C LEU A 469 -10.97 38.94 29.93
N SER A 470 -11.96 38.83 30.82
CA SER A 470 -13.35 38.61 30.45
C SER A 470 -13.87 39.77 29.60
N ARG A 471 -14.15 39.52 28.32
CA ARG A 471 -14.96 40.40 27.46
C ARG A 471 -16.05 39.55 26.77
N PRO A 472 -17.31 40.01 26.74
CA PRO A 472 -18.43 39.22 26.25
C PRO A 472 -18.43 39.07 24.72
N LEU A 473 -19.25 38.13 24.23
CA LEU A 473 -19.39 37.82 22.81
C LEU A 473 -19.84 39.07 22.02
N LYS A 474 -18.99 39.53 21.09
CA LYS A 474 -19.38 40.48 20.02
C LYS A 474 -19.11 39.95 18.60
N SER A 475 -18.67 38.70 18.45
CA SER A 475 -18.44 38.04 17.14
C SER A 475 -19.65 37.28 16.60
N LEU A 476 -20.75 37.17 17.36
CA LEU A 476 -21.92 36.38 16.96
C LEU A 476 -22.88 37.17 16.04
N SER A 477 -22.93 38.50 16.16
CA SER A 477 -23.82 39.36 15.35
C SER A 477 -23.45 39.38 13.86
N LEU A 478 -22.15 39.35 13.53
CA LEU A 478 -21.70 39.23 12.14
C LEU A 478 -22.09 37.89 11.48
N PHE A 479 -22.33 36.83 12.27
CA PHE A 479 -22.67 35.50 11.75
C PHE A 479 -24.14 35.39 11.33
N ILE A 480 -25.02 36.21 11.94
CA ILE A 480 -26.45 36.24 11.64
C ILE A 480 -26.72 37.16 10.42
N LEU A 481 -26.08 38.34 10.39
CA LEU A 481 -26.35 39.37 9.37
C LEU A 481 -26.02 38.94 7.94
N SER A 482 -25.06 38.02 7.76
CA SER A 482 -24.66 37.49 6.44
C SER A 482 -25.58 36.40 5.88
N ILE A 483 -26.48 35.84 6.69
CA ILE A 483 -27.44 34.81 6.24
C ILE A 483 -28.71 35.47 5.66
N SER A 484 -29.06 36.67 6.12
CA SER A 484 -30.30 37.38 5.76
C SER A 484 -30.37 37.90 4.31
N ALA A 485 -29.24 37.97 3.59
CA ALA A 485 -29.14 38.70 2.33
C ALA A 485 -29.54 37.91 1.07
N ALA A 486 -29.92 36.63 1.19
CA ALA A 486 -30.10 35.70 0.06
C ALA A 486 -31.56 35.23 -0.15
N MET A 487 -32.56 35.97 0.34
CA MET A 487 -33.90 35.41 0.63
C MET A 487 -35.10 36.04 -0.12
N LEU A 488 -34.87 36.84 -1.17
CA LEU A 488 -35.86 37.48 -2.05
C LEU A 488 -35.32 37.39 -3.49
N LEU A 489 -36.05 37.06 -4.57
CA LEU A 489 -37.37 37.53 -5.07
C LEU A 489 -37.98 36.49 -6.02
N THR A 490 -39.30 36.46 -6.31
CA THR A 490 -39.80 35.88 -7.60
C THR A 490 -41.28 36.12 -7.98
N ALA A 491 -41.69 35.87 -9.26
CA ALA A 491 -43.11 35.80 -9.75
C ALA A 491 -43.35 34.96 -11.07
N CYS A 492 -43.98 33.76 -10.97
CA CYS A 492 -44.72 32.84 -11.91
C CYS A 492 -44.48 32.78 -13.47
N SER A 493 -44.83 31.76 -14.29
CA SER A 493 -45.34 30.35 -14.16
C SER A 493 -45.58 29.72 -15.58
N THR A 494 -45.93 28.40 -15.69
CA THR A 494 -46.78 27.73 -16.76
C THR A 494 -46.36 27.75 -18.25
N GLU A 495 -46.81 26.90 -19.21
CA GLU A 495 -47.25 25.47 -19.39
C GLU A 495 -47.34 25.19 -20.95
N SER A 496 -47.30 24.00 -21.58
CA SER A 496 -47.07 22.57 -21.23
C SER A 496 -46.92 21.66 -22.52
N GLN A 497 -46.28 20.47 -22.42
CA GLN A 497 -46.48 19.24 -23.28
C GLN A 497 -46.09 19.27 -24.79
N ALA A 498 -45.92 18.15 -25.57
CA ALA A 498 -45.49 16.73 -25.41
C ALA A 498 -45.42 16.05 -26.84
N ASP A 499 -45.03 14.80 -27.19
CA ASP A 499 -44.41 13.62 -26.52
C ASP A 499 -43.72 12.62 -27.52
N ASN A 500 -43.52 11.33 -27.17
CA ASN A 500 -42.99 10.15 -27.93
C ASN A 500 -41.45 9.99 -27.96
N LYS A 501 -40.83 8.87 -27.49
CA LYS A 501 -40.70 7.47 -28.01
C LYS A 501 -39.67 7.33 -29.17
N GLU A 502 -38.88 6.26 -29.32
CA GLU A 502 -39.05 4.86 -28.86
C GLU A 502 -37.71 4.11 -28.53
N GLU A 503 -37.70 2.77 -28.60
CA GLU A 503 -36.73 1.78 -28.05
C GLU A 503 -35.28 1.83 -28.65
N GLN A 504 -34.16 1.46 -28.00
CA GLN A 504 -33.75 0.39 -27.06
C GLN A 504 -33.18 -0.90 -27.72
N VAL A 505 -31.87 -1.15 -27.56
CA VAL A 505 -31.22 -2.48 -27.61
C VAL A 505 -30.08 -2.53 -26.59
N LYS A 506 -29.93 -3.64 -25.85
CA LYS A 506 -28.82 -3.93 -24.93
C LYS A 506 -27.84 -4.93 -25.53
N ASN A 507 -26.60 -4.93 -25.00
CA ASN A 507 -25.78 -6.14 -24.86
C ASN A 507 -25.09 -6.09 -23.49
N GLU A 508 -25.01 -7.22 -22.79
CA GLU A 508 -24.48 -7.32 -21.43
C GLU A 508 -23.17 -8.12 -21.43
N ILE A 509 -22.26 -7.79 -20.51
CA ILE A 509 -21.00 -8.52 -20.27
C ILE A 509 -20.88 -8.67 -18.76
N GLU A 510 -20.91 -9.92 -18.28
CA GLU A 510 -20.75 -10.24 -16.86
C GLU A 510 -19.29 -10.08 -16.40
N VAL A 511 -19.11 -9.85 -15.09
CA VAL A 511 -17.80 -9.76 -14.44
C VAL A 511 -17.84 -10.55 -13.14
N GLU A 512 -17.00 -11.59 -13.03
CA GLU A 512 -16.95 -12.48 -11.87
C GLU A 512 -16.58 -11.76 -10.54
N SER A 513 -17.07 -12.33 -9.44
CA SER A 513 -16.76 -11.90 -8.08
C SER A 513 -15.42 -12.45 -7.58
N ALA A 514 -14.72 -11.66 -6.75
CA ALA A 514 -13.45 -12.07 -6.14
C ALA A 514 -13.62 -13.25 -5.16
N LYS A 515 -12.76 -14.27 -5.29
CA LYS A 515 -12.70 -15.46 -4.43
C LYS A 515 -11.87 -15.21 -3.17
N ASN A 516 -12.07 -16.03 -2.14
CA ASN A 516 -11.06 -16.20 -1.08
C ASN A 516 -9.78 -16.77 -1.71
N ASN A 517 -8.61 -16.35 -1.21
CA ASN A 517 -7.32 -16.72 -1.82
C ASN A 517 -6.50 -17.57 -0.86
N ASP A 518 -6.96 -18.82 -0.68
CA ASP A 518 -6.35 -19.83 0.21
C ASP A 518 -5.23 -20.64 -0.49
N LYS A 519 -4.77 -20.19 -1.67
CA LYS A 519 -3.63 -20.74 -2.43
C LYS A 519 -2.61 -19.65 -2.73
N LEU A 520 -1.35 -20.05 -2.91
CA LEU A 520 -0.29 -19.13 -3.31
C LEU A 520 -0.24 -19.01 -4.84
N GLU A 521 -0.81 -17.93 -5.37
CA GLU A 521 -0.70 -17.54 -6.77
C GLU A 521 0.37 -16.45 -6.95
N ASP A 522 1.30 -16.66 -7.88
CA ASP A 522 2.49 -15.84 -8.14
C ASP A 522 2.49 -15.35 -9.59
N ASP A 523 2.83 -14.08 -9.84
CA ASP A 523 2.79 -13.52 -11.20
C ASP A 523 4.00 -13.95 -12.04
N LYS A 524 3.89 -15.14 -12.65
CA LYS A 524 4.99 -15.74 -13.44
C LYS A 524 5.49 -14.87 -14.61
N ARG A 525 4.68 -13.92 -15.08
CA ARG A 525 5.06 -12.93 -16.12
C ARG A 525 6.03 -11.85 -15.61
N LEU A 526 6.37 -11.89 -14.32
CA LEU A 526 7.39 -11.06 -13.72
C LEU A 526 8.79 -11.49 -14.16
N TYR A 527 9.03 -12.80 -14.26
CA TYR A 527 10.32 -13.40 -14.59
C TYR A 527 10.63 -13.39 -16.10
N GLU A 528 9.61 -13.26 -16.95
CA GLU A 528 9.74 -13.00 -18.41
C GLU A 528 10.56 -11.73 -18.77
N LYS A 529 11.03 -10.98 -17.77
CA LYS A 529 11.76 -9.71 -17.87
C LYS A 529 13.18 -9.78 -17.26
N ASP A 530 13.54 -10.91 -16.66
CA ASP A 530 14.88 -11.12 -16.11
C ASP A 530 15.81 -11.57 -17.26
N GLU A 531 16.95 -10.90 -17.42
CA GLU A 531 17.86 -11.11 -18.55
C GLU A 531 19.00 -12.08 -18.18
N ASP A 532 18.69 -13.37 -18.09
CA ASP A 532 19.63 -14.45 -17.70
C ASP A 532 20.95 -14.47 -18.49
N HIS A 533 20.88 -14.08 -19.77
CA HIS A 533 22.03 -13.97 -20.67
C HIS A 533 22.83 -12.66 -20.52
N SER A 534 22.64 -11.88 -19.45
CA SER A 534 23.25 -10.56 -19.27
C SER A 534 24.02 -10.40 -17.95
N ILE A 535 24.94 -9.45 -17.94
CA ILE A 535 25.51 -8.86 -16.72
C ILE A 535 25.29 -7.35 -16.77
N LYS A 536 24.55 -6.80 -15.81
CA LYS A 536 24.38 -5.34 -15.68
C LYS A 536 25.62 -4.75 -15.02
N LYS A 537 26.11 -3.62 -15.53
CA LYS A 537 27.22 -2.88 -14.90
C LYS A 537 26.66 -1.83 -13.96
N MET A 538 27.00 -1.94 -12.68
CA MET A 538 26.61 -0.99 -11.64
C MET A 538 27.81 -0.21 -11.14
N TYR A 539 27.64 1.10 -11.01
CA TYR A 539 28.66 2.03 -10.55
C TYR A 539 28.20 2.70 -9.26
N ILE A 540 29.08 2.73 -8.26
CA ILE A 540 28.81 3.32 -6.95
C ILE A 540 29.88 4.35 -6.66
N THR A 541 29.50 5.62 -6.52
CA THR A 541 30.40 6.65 -5.97
C THR A 541 30.03 6.91 -4.52
N VAL A 542 30.97 6.68 -3.60
CA VAL A 542 30.77 6.80 -2.14
C VAL A 542 31.14 8.21 -1.69
N LEU A 543 30.18 8.94 -1.12
CA LEU A 543 30.35 10.34 -0.75
C LEU A 543 30.78 10.53 0.71
N PRO A 544 31.57 11.57 1.05
CA PRO A 544 31.99 11.86 2.42
C PRO A 544 30.82 12.13 3.38
N ASP A 545 30.70 11.32 4.45
CA ASP A 545 29.77 11.62 5.55
C ASP A 545 30.35 12.73 6.44
N LYS A 546 29.93 13.97 6.15
CA LYS A 546 30.29 15.19 6.89
C LYS A 546 29.84 15.21 8.36
N SER A 547 29.07 14.21 8.82
CA SER A 547 28.42 14.20 10.15
C SER A 547 28.95 13.15 11.13
N LYS A 548 29.68 12.12 10.67
CA LYS A 548 30.08 10.98 11.52
C LYS A 548 31.54 10.52 11.43
N GLY A 549 32.31 10.95 10.43
CA GLY A 549 33.66 10.41 10.20
C GLY A 549 33.68 8.92 9.85
N LEU A 550 32.55 8.39 9.36
CA LEU A 550 32.45 7.09 8.71
C LEU A 550 32.98 7.23 7.28
N ASP A 551 33.83 6.29 6.88
CA ASP A 551 34.40 6.19 5.54
C ASP A 551 34.19 4.77 4.99
N TRP A 552 34.47 4.59 3.71
CA TRP A 552 34.26 3.30 3.02
C TRP A 552 35.11 2.17 3.62
N TYR A 553 36.32 2.50 4.11
CA TYR A 553 37.26 1.57 4.75
C TYR A 553 36.75 1.05 6.09
N LYS A 554 36.13 1.91 6.91
CA LYS A 554 35.48 1.59 8.20
C LYS A 554 34.19 0.82 8.00
N LEU A 555 33.34 1.23 7.05
CA LEU A 555 32.11 0.49 6.74
C LEU A 555 32.43 -0.96 6.37
N ASN A 556 33.44 -1.19 5.54
CA ASN A 556 33.88 -2.52 5.12
C ASN A 556 34.70 -3.29 6.17
N ARG A 557 34.87 -2.77 7.40
CA ARG A 557 35.43 -3.51 8.55
C ARG A 557 34.40 -3.78 9.65
N ASN A 558 33.12 -3.44 9.42
CA ASN A 558 32.09 -3.47 10.43
C ASN A 558 31.34 -4.83 10.47
N THR A 559 31.94 -5.80 11.17
CA THR A 559 31.39 -7.16 11.34
C THR A 559 30.08 -7.19 12.15
N ASN A 560 29.83 -6.20 13.01
CA ASN A 560 28.72 -6.20 13.95
C ASN A 560 27.33 -6.21 13.25
N ARG A 561 26.60 -7.33 13.38
CA ARG A 561 25.22 -7.53 12.86
C ARG A 561 24.25 -6.39 13.23
N GLN A 562 24.33 -5.88 14.46
CA GLN A 562 23.42 -4.84 14.98
C GLN A 562 23.74 -3.44 14.47
N ASN A 563 24.89 -3.26 13.82
CA ASN A 563 25.29 -1.98 13.28
C ASN A 563 24.41 -1.56 12.08
N LYS A 564 23.98 -0.30 12.10
CA LYS A 564 23.02 0.31 11.16
C LYS A 564 23.63 1.43 10.31
N ASP A 565 24.96 1.49 10.25
CA ASP A 565 25.71 2.52 9.52
C ASP A 565 25.55 2.41 8.02
N LYS A 566 25.53 3.58 7.37
CA LYS A 566 25.23 3.73 5.95
C LYS A 566 26.00 4.92 5.42
N LEU A 567 26.56 4.78 4.22
CA LEU A 567 27.15 5.89 3.48
C LEU A 567 26.19 6.35 2.38
N ASP A 568 26.25 7.64 2.08
CA ASP A 568 25.53 8.24 0.96
C ASP A 568 26.27 7.98 -0.34
N ILE A 569 25.55 7.55 -1.37
CA ILE A 569 26.12 7.16 -2.66
C ILE A 569 25.35 7.74 -3.84
N ILE A 570 26.08 7.94 -4.93
CA ILE A 570 25.51 7.90 -6.28
C ILE A 570 25.51 6.43 -6.72
N PHE A 571 24.35 5.90 -7.07
CA PHE A 571 24.15 4.62 -7.73
C PHE A 571 23.81 4.86 -9.21
N ALA A 572 24.51 4.18 -10.10
CA ALA A 572 24.34 4.32 -11.55
C ALA A 572 24.43 2.98 -12.29
N GLU A 573 23.83 2.90 -13.48
CA GLU A 573 23.79 1.71 -14.34
C GLU A 573 24.15 2.09 -15.79
N GLY A 574 24.81 1.18 -16.52
CA GLY A 574 25.09 1.35 -17.96
C GLY A 574 26.58 1.26 -18.31
N THR A 575 27.05 2.04 -19.28
CA THR A 575 28.44 2.06 -19.77
C THR A 575 29.30 3.18 -19.18
N GLY A 576 28.74 3.96 -18.26
CA GLY A 576 29.42 5.10 -17.62
C GLY A 576 29.29 6.43 -18.39
N GLY A 577 28.71 6.42 -19.60
CA GLY A 577 28.40 7.62 -20.39
C GLY A 577 26.91 7.87 -20.64
N ASP A 578 26.02 6.99 -20.17
CA ASP A 578 24.60 6.98 -20.57
C ASP A 578 23.73 7.98 -19.80
N ASN A 579 22.85 8.67 -20.53
CA ASN A 579 21.86 9.61 -20.00
C ASN A 579 20.57 8.89 -19.53
N GLY A 580 20.71 7.81 -18.76
CA GLY A 580 19.61 7.02 -18.19
C GLY A 580 19.02 7.61 -16.90
N GLU A 581 18.07 6.90 -16.28
CA GLU A 581 17.45 7.29 -14.99
C GLU A 581 18.43 7.20 -13.79
N PHE A 582 19.57 6.52 -13.97
CA PHE A 582 20.63 6.33 -12.97
C PHE A 582 22.01 6.54 -13.61
N SER A 583 22.50 7.79 -13.65
CA SER A 583 23.69 8.14 -14.44
C SER A 583 24.95 8.32 -13.59
N VAL A 584 26.11 7.94 -14.15
CA VAL A 584 27.43 8.10 -13.53
C VAL A 584 27.83 9.58 -13.35
N ASN A 585 27.14 10.49 -14.04
CA ASN A 585 27.37 11.94 -14.00
C ASN A 585 26.48 12.70 -12.99
N GLU A 586 25.87 12.01 -12.02
CA GLU A 586 25.16 12.66 -10.90
C GLU A 586 26.14 13.14 -9.81
N ASP A 587 26.03 14.41 -9.40
CA ASP A 587 26.86 15.02 -8.34
C ASP A 587 26.29 14.84 -6.91
N GLU A 588 25.08 14.30 -6.77
CA GLU A 588 24.31 14.22 -5.53
C GLU A 588 24.00 12.75 -5.16
N PRO A 589 23.92 12.39 -3.87
CA PRO A 589 23.56 11.04 -3.50
C PRO A 589 22.11 10.74 -3.86
N ASN A 590 21.91 9.64 -4.58
CA ASN A 590 20.60 9.14 -4.99
C ASN A 590 20.20 7.87 -4.20
N ALA A 591 21.12 7.30 -3.41
CA ALA A 591 20.88 6.15 -2.54
C ALA A 591 21.76 6.15 -1.27
N LYS A 592 21.41 5.29 -0.30
CA LYS A 592 22.30 4.90 0.81
C LYS A 592 22.77 3.46 0.65
N ILE A 593 24.07 3.21 0.81
CA ILE A 593 24.66 1.87 0.90
C ILE A 593 24.87 1.45 2.35
N SER A 594 24.78 0.15 2.62
CA SER A 594 25.05 -0.48 3.92
C SER A 594 25.53 -1.91 3.71
N LEU A 595 26.25 -2.48 4.66
CA LEU A 595 26.59 -3.91 4.60
C LEU A 595 25.34 -4.79 4.69
N ARG A 596 25.36 -5.92 3.98
CA ARG A 596 24.34 -6.97 4.00
C ARG A 596 24.89 -8.24 4.65
N GLY A 597 23.99 -9.01 5.27
CA GLY A 597 24.28 -10.34 5.79
C GLY A 597 24.45 -10.38 7.30
N ASN A 598 24.65 -11.60 7.79
CA ASN A 598 25.10 -11.91 9.15
C ASN A 598 26.59 -12.31 9.07
N SER A 599 26.88 -13.60 8.86
CA SER A 599 28.22 -14.16 8.63
C SER A 599 28.98 -13.48 7.47
N SER A 600 28.31 -13.18 6.36
CA SER A 600 28.91 -12.50 5.20
C SER A 600 29.28 -11.01 5.41
N ARG A 601 29.19 -10.51 6.66
CA ARG A 601 29.88 -9.28 7.10
C ARG A 601 31.34 -9.52 7.50
N GLU A 602 31.73 -10.76 7.78
CA GLU A 602 33.10 -11.13 8.20
C GLU A 602 33.98 -11.40 6.97
N ALA A 603 33.44 -12.14 5.99
CA ALA A 603 33.94 -12.34 4.61
C ALA A 603 34.79 -11.20 4.05
N ALA A 604 35.95 -11.49 3.43
CA ALA A 604 36.87 -10.46 2.94
C ALA A 604 36.22 -9.52 1.88
N GLN A 605 35.44 -10.08 0.96
CA GLN A 605 34.59 -9.33 0.04
C GLN A 605 33.17 -9.22 0.60
N LYS A 606 32.70 -7.99 0.90
CA LYS A 606 31.39 -7.78 1.55
C LYS A 606 30.22 -7.88 0.57
N SER A 607 29.07 -8.30 1.08
CA SER A 607 27.77 -8.12 0.40
C SER A 607 27.13 -6.79 0.79
N TYR A 608 26.36 -6.18 -0.10
CA TYR A 608 25.81 -4.83 0.09
C TYR A 608 24.28 -4.78 0.00
N LYS A 609 23.71 -3.78 0.69
CA LYS A 609 22.32 -3.39 0.61
C LYS A 609 22.25 -1.91 0.25
N ILE A 610 21.83 -1.63 -0.98
CA ILE A 610 21.59 -0.29 -1.50
C ILE A 610 20.11 0.03 -1.31
N LYS A 611 19.79 1.22 -0.80
CA LYS A 611 18.43 1.73 -0.72
C LYS A 611 18.34 3.06 -1.46
N LEU A 612 17.70 3.05 -2.63
CA LEU A 612 17.41 4.24 -3.43
C LEU A 612 16.52 5.21 -2.63
N PHE A 613 16.79 6.50 -2.75
CA PHE A 613 15.96 7.55 -2.16
C PHE A 613 14.62 7.67 -2.87
N ASP A 614 13.63 8.30 -2.20
CA ASP A 614 12.31 8.50 -2.80
C ASP A 614 12.32 9.47 -3.99
N SER A 615 13.35 10.31 -4.10
CA SER A 615 13.66 11.17 -5.26
C SER A 615 14.19 10.40 -6.48
N ALA A 616 14.88 9.28 -6.27
CA ALA A 616 15.79 8.65 -7.23
C ALA A 616 15.13 7.51 -8.05
N GLY A 617 13.86 7.63 -8.42
CA GLY A 617 13.22 6.59 -9.23
C GLY A 617 13.20 5.20 -8.55
N LEU A 618 13.15 4.15 -9.37
CA LEU A 618 12.83 2.77 -8.95
C LEU A 618 13.50 1.68 -9.84
N TRP A 619 14.81 1.45 -9.70
CA TRP A 619 15.56 0.44 -10.47
C TRP A 619 14.85 -0.93 -10.57
N GLN A 620 14.56 -1.41 -11.78
CA GLN A 620 13.78 -2.63 -12.08
C GLN A 620 12.51 -2.84 -11.22
N GLN A 621 11.75 -1.77 -10.96
CA GLN A 621 10.61 -1.79 -10.05
C GLN A 621 10.96 -2.19 -8.59
N GLN A 622 12.19 -1.96 -8.14
CA GLN A 622 12.63 -2.14 -6.76
C GLN A 622 12.97 -0.78 -6.11
N ARG A 623 13.37 -0.80 -4.83
CA ARG A 623 13.93 0.37 -4.10
C ARG A 623 15.07 -0.05 -3.16
N THR A 624 15.00 -1.27 -2.62
CA THR A 624 16.14 -1.91 -1.94
C THR A 624 16.74 -2.91 -2.92
N ILE A 625 17.99 -2.71 -3.30
CA ILE A 625 18.77 -3.62 -4.15
C ILE A 625 19.72 -4.36 -3.22
N ASN A 626 19.60 -5.68 -3.12
CA ASN A 626 20.62 -6.51 -2.47
C ASN A 626 21.67 -6.87 -3.53
N LEU A 627 22.95 -6.71 -3.24
CA LEU A 627 24.05 -7.29 -4.01
C LEU A 627 24.75 -8.31 -3.11
N ASN A 628 24.43 -9.60 -3.28
CA ASN A 628 25.14 -10.68 -2.60
C ASN A 628 26.44 -10.98 -3.36
N LYS A 629 27.54 -11.18 -2.62
CA LYS A 629 28.85 -11.55 -3.19
C LYS A 629 29.05 -13.06 -3.33
N HIS A 630 28.33 -13.85 -2.52
CA HIS A 630 28.41 -15.32 -2.45
C HIS A 630 29.86 -15.80 -2.38
N ILE A 631 30.64 -15.31 -1.40
CA ILE A 631 32.09 -15.55 -1.34
C ILE A 631 32.42 -17.05 -1.25
N ASP A 632 31.61 -17.79 -0.49
CA ASP A 632 31.77 -19.22 -0.21
C ASP A 632 31.24 -20.12 -1.34
N ASP A 633 30.50 -19.58 -2.33
CA ASP A 633 30.10 -20.31 -3.53
C ASP A 633 31.26 -20.27 -4.56
N PRO A 634 31.90 -21.42 -4.86
CA PRO A 634 32.97 -21.47 -5.86
C PRO A 634 32.47 -21.22 -7.29
N SER A 635 31.18 -21.46 -7.56
CA SER A 635 30.57 -21.26 -8.86
C SER A 635 30.13 -19.81 -9.10
N ARG A 636 29.73 -19.11 -8.02
CA ARG A 636 28.94 -17.85 -8.02
C ARG A 636 27.57 -17.96 -8.73
N LEU A 637 27.09 -19.19 -9.01
CA LEU A 637 25.84 -19.47 -9.71
C LEU A 637 24.70 -19.92 -8.79
N ARG A 638 25.01 -20.58 -7.66
CA ARG A 638 24.06 -21.46 -6.91
C ARG A 638 22.74 -20.77 -6.58
N ASN A 639 22.81 -19.56 -6.04
CA ASN A 639 21.64 -18.81 -5.62
C ASN A 639 20.76 -18.35 -6.81
N LYS A 640 21.36 -17.86 -7.92
CA LYS A 640 20.58 -17.48 -9.12
C LYS A 640 19.95 -18.72 -9.74
N LEU A 641 20.73 -19.78 -9.95
CA LEU A 641 20.27 -21.08 -10.44
C LEU A 641 19.05 -21.62 -9.65
N SER A 642 19.09 -21.54 -8.32
CA SER A 642 17.96 -21.95 -7.48
C SER A 642 16.69 -21.13 -7.76
N PHE A 643 16.77 -19.79 -7.79
CA PHE A 643 15.60 -18.96 -7.99
C PHE A 643 15.05 -19.07 -9.43
N ASP A 644 15.88 -19.08 -10.45
CA ASP A 644 15.43 -19.18 -11.85
C ASP A 644 14.76 -20.55 -12.15
N LEU A 645 15.15 -21.60 -11.43
CA LEU A 645 14.45 -22.89 -11.45
C LEU A 645 13.14 -22.87 -10.67
N MET A 646 13.04 -22.12 -9.56
CA MET A 646 11.81 -21.97 -8.76
C MET A 646 10.69 -21.23 -9.48
N GLU A 647 10.98 -20.40 -10.47
CA GLU A 647 9.97 -19.70 -11.29
C GLU A 647 8.88 -20.64 -11.79
N LYS A 648 9.28 -21.84 -12.22
CA LYS A 648 8.45 -22.83 -12.90
C LYS A 648 7.78 -23.81 -11.92
N ILE A 649 8.01 -23.67 -10.62
CA ILE A 649 7.43 -24.52 -9.57
C ILE A 649 6.02 -24.01 -9.21
N PRO A 650 4.99 -24.90 -9.18
CA PRO A 650 3.64 -24.53 -8.78
C PRO A 650 3.54 -24.29 -7.27
N HIS A 651 2.62 -23.39 -6.88
CA HIS A 651 2.39 -22.98 -5.48
C HIS A 651 3.62 -22.41 -4.76
N MET A 652 4.55 -21.82 -5.54
CA MET A 652 5.79 -21.23 -5.04
C MET A 652 6.05 -19.87 -5.69
N THR A 653 6.50 -18.89 -4.91
CA THR A 653 7.10 -17.66 -5.41
C THR A 653 8.61 -17.84 -5.59
N SER A 654 9.17 -17.33 -6.68
CA SER A 654 10.62 -17.11 -6.77
C SER A 654 10.99 -15.65 -6.44
N LEU A 655 12.28 -15.34 -6.46
CA LEU A 655 12.82 -13.98 -6.36
C LEU A 655 13.52 -13.65 -7.67
N ARG A 656 13.28 -12.46 -8.23
CA ARG A 656 14.04 -11.98 -9.39
C ARG A 656 15.53 -11.85 -9.07
N THR A 657 16.38 -12.28 -9.99
CA THR A 657 17.83 -12.22 -9.81
C THR A 657 18.59 -11.85 -11.08
N GLN A 658 19.65 -11.07 -10.93
CA GLN A 658 20.42 -10.51 -12.05
C GLN A 658 21.91 -10.51 -11.72
N PHE A 659 22.77 -11.00 -12.62
CA PHE A 659 24.22 -10.84 -12.46
C PHE A 659 24.63 -9.38 -12.64
N VAL A 660 25.54 -8.93 -11.78
CA VAL A 660 26.02 -7.56 -11.68
C VAL A 660 27.54 -7.52 -11.66
N HIS A 661 28.14 -6.71 -12.54
CA HIS A 661 29.53 -6.29 -12.41
C HIS A 661 29.56 -4.98 -11.63
N LEU A 662 30.12 -4.99 -10.42
CA LEU A 662 30.16 -3.81 -9.56
C LEU A 662 31.48 -3.05 -9.68
N TYR A 663 31.37 -1.74 -9.85
CA TYR A 663 32.47 -0.79 -9.78
C TYR A 663 32.24 0.20 -8.63
N VAL A 664 33.28 0.47 -7.82
CA VAL A 664 33.18 1.40 -6.68
C VAL A 664 34.23 2.50 -6.79
N LYS A 665 33.83 3.75 -6.55
CA LYS A 665 34.68 4.93 -6.50
C LYS A 665 34.53 5.58 -5.13
N ASP A 666 35.49 5.37 -4.27
CA ASP A 666 35.53 5.98 -2.94
C ASP A 666 36.03 7.44 -3.05
N LEU A 667 35.28 8.38 -2.46
CA LEU A 667 35.70 9.77 -2.26
C LEU A 667 35.86 10.13 -0.77
N THR A 668 35.62 9.19 0.15
CA THR A 668 35.55 9.45 1.60
C THR A 668 36.92 9.76 2.23
N ASP A 669 38.02 9.31 1.64
CA ASP A 669 39.40 9.58 2.10
C ASP A 669 40.06 10.81 1.46
N GLY A 670 39.35 11.53 0.59
CA GLY A 670 39.85 12.71 -0.11
C GLY A 670 40.76 12.43 -1.31
N ASN A 671 41.19 11.19 -1.54
CA ASN A 671 41.95 10.82 -2.73
C ASN A 671 40.98 10.64 -3.92
N LYS A 672 41.29 11.25 -5.07
CA LYS A 672 40.51 11.06 -6.31
C LYS A 672 40.83 9.70 -6.95
N LYS A 673 40.39 8.61 -6.32
CA LYS A 673 40.44 7.27 -6.89
C LYS A 673 39.54 7.19 -8.13
N LYS A 674 39.94 6.34 -9.07
CA LYS A 674 39.09 5.95 -10.21
C LYS A 674 38.02 4.96 -9.70
N TYR A 675 37.12 4.52 -10.59
CA TYR A 675 36.33 3.34 -10.31
C TYR A 675 37.26 2.12 -10.19
N GLU A 676 37.27 1.50 -9.02
CA GLU A 676 37.88 0.21 -8.72
C GLU A 676 36.90 -0.90 -9.12
N ASP A 677 37.43 -2.00 -9.66
CA ASP A 677 36.64 -3.18 -9.99
C ASP A 677 36.40 -4.02 -8.72
N TYR A 678 35.13 -4.24 -8.36
CA TYR A 678 34.73 -5.03 -7.20
C TYR A 678 34.23 -6.44 -7.61
N GLY A 679 34.27 -6.76 -8.90
CA GLY A 679 33.97 -8.06 -9.47
C GLY A 679 32.49 -8.37 -9.61
N LEU A 680 32.19 -9.67 -9.71
CA LEU A 680 30.84 -10.20 -9.88
C LEU A 680 30.02 -10.20 -8.58
N TYR A 681 28.74 -9.83 -8.68
CA TYR A 681 27.73 -9.95 -7.62
C TYR A 681 26.45 -10.53 -8.24
N THR A 682 25.61 -11.14 -7.40
CA THR A 682 24.23 -11.48 -7.76
C THR A 682 23.30 -10.49 -7.08
N GLN A 683 22.53 -9.75 -7.88
CA GLN A 683 21.41 -8.99 -7.37
C GLN A 683 20.26 -9.95 -7.04
N ILE A 684 19.65 -9.78 -5.85
CA ILE A 684 18.50 -10.57 -5.40
C ILE A 684 17.39 -9.62 -4.98
N GLU A 685 16.14 -9.85 -5.40
CA GLU A 685 15.00 -9.05 -4.92
C GLU A 685 14.88 -9.10 -3.39
N GLN A 686 14.34 -8.04 -2.79
CA GLN A 686 14.09 -7.99 -1.35
C GLN A 686 12.61 -8.31 -1.07
N PRO A 687 12.26 -9.47 -0.47
CA PRO A 687 10.94 -9.68 0.11
C PRO A 687 10.60 -8.59 1.12
N ASN A 688 9.50 -7.88 0.83
CA ASN A 688 8.90 -6.78 1.58
C ASN A 688 7.53 -6.44 0.97
N LYS A 689 6.79 -5.47 1.51
CA LYS A 689 5.47 -5.03 1.01
C LYS A 689 5.42 -4.64 -0.48
N ARG A 690 6.56 -4.32 -1.10
CA ARG A 690 6.66 -4.07 -2.54
C ARG A 690 6.84 -5.34 -3.36
N PHE A 691 7.65 -6.29 -2.90
CA PHE A 691 7.74 -7.64 -3.51
C PHE A 691 6.34 -8.27 -3.54
N LEU A 692 5.63 -8.31 -2.40
CA LEU A 692 4.26 -8.85 -2.35
C LEU A 692 3.35 -8.20 -3.42
N ARG A 693 3.33 -6.86 -3.47
CA ARG A 693 2.58 -6.09 -4.49
C ARG A 693 2.94 -6.42 -5.94
N THR A 694 4.23 -6.65 -6.22
CA THR A 694 4.74 -6.92 -7.57
C THR A 694 4.43 -8.35 -8.00
N HIS A 695 4.43 -9.30 -7.06
CA HIS A 695 4.03 -10.69 -7.25
C HIS A 695 2.49 -10.91 -7.10
N LEU A 696 1.69 -9.84 -7.14
CA LEU A 696 0.23 -9.81 -6.95
C LEU A 696 -0.31 -10.28 -5.57
N LEU A 697 0.56 -10.63 -4.63
CA LEU A 697 0.25 -10.94 -3.23
C LEU A 697 -0.19 -9.70 -2.42
N ASP A 698 -0.82 -9.91 -1.26
CA ASP A 698 -1.34 -8.82 -0.42
C ASP A 698 -0.20 -8.02 0.24
N PRO A 699 0.03 -6.74 -0.15
CA PRO A 699 1.10 -5.92 0.42
C PRO A 699 0.87 -5.49 1.86
N ASN A 700 -0.30 -5.78 2.43
CA ASN A 700 -0.65 -5.48 3.82
C ASN A 700 -0.60 -6.73 4.71
N GLY A 701 -0.48 -7.94 4.13
CA GLY A 701 -0.42 -9.21 4.83
C GLY A 701 0.75 -9.34 5.80
N TYR A 702 0.68 -10.36 6.65
CA TYR A 702 1.78 -10.79 7.52
C TYR A 702 2.95 -11.26 6.66
N LEU A 703 4.17 -10.84 7.01
CA LEU A 703 5.41 -11.28 6.36
C LEU A 703 6.55 -11.17 7.36
N TYR A 704 7.17 -12.30 7.67
CA TYR A 704 8.32 -12.41 8.57
C TYR A 704 9.49 -13.02 7.84
N LYS A 705 10.71 -12.48 8.03
CA LYS A 705 11.95 -13.19 7.67
C LYS A 705 12.33 -14.08 8.85
N VAL A 706 12.60 -15.35 8.62
CA VAL A 706 13.20 -16.23 9.65
C VAL A 706 14.63 -15.81 9.97
N ASN A 707 14.99 -15.80 11.25
CA ASN A 707 16.37 -15.62 11.73
C ASN A 707 16.92 -16.85 12.47
N PHE A 708 16.05 -17.63 13.12
CA PHE A 708 16.18 -19.04 13.50
C PHE A 708 14.81 -19.47 14.03
N PHE A 709 14.10 -20.42 13.40
CA PHE A 709 12.70 -20.73 13.72
C PHE A 709 12.28 -22.15 13.29
N GLU A 710 12.03 -23.00 14.30
CA GLU A 710 11.69 -24.43 14.14
C GLU A 710 10.19 -24.70 14.41
N PHE A 711 9.34 -23.67 14.35
CA PHE A 711 7.91 -23.70 14.72
C PHE A 711 7.59 -24.06 16.18
N ASN A 712 8.57 -24.02 17.09
CA ASN A 712 8.33 -23.97 18.54
C ASN A 712 7.48 -22.74 18.93
N ARG A 713 6.87 -22.75 20.11
CA ARG A 713 5.99 -21.63 20.55
C ARG A 713 6.71 -20.33 20.96
N TYR A 714 7.97 -20.40 21.39
CA TYR A 714 8.80 -19.26 21.84
C TYR A 714 8.06 -18.23 22.73
N PRO A 715 7.52 -18.63 23.90
CA PRO A 715 6.62 -17.79 24.70
C PRO A 715 7.25 -16.53 25.30
N ASP A 716 8.59 -16.45 25.41
CA ASP A 716 9.29 -15.25 25.92
C ASP A 716 9.71 -14.26 24.83
N GLU A 717 9.76 -14.69 23.57
CA GLU A 717 10.17 -13.90 22.41
C GLU A 717 8.95 -13.49 21.57
N ILE A 718 8.03 -14.43 21.32
CA ILE A 718 6.83 -14.25 20.50
C ILE A 718 5.63 -13.99 21.42
N ARG A 719 5.53 -12.72 21.84
CA ARG A 719 4.45 -12.15 22.65
C ARG A 719 3.55 -11.22 21.82
N LEU A 720 2.34 -10.95 22.31
CA LEU A 720 1.50 -9.86 21.79
C LEU A 720 2.13 -8.51 22.15
N LYS A 721 1.98 -7.49 21.31
CA LYS A 721 2.48 -6.13 21.59
C LYS A 721 1.81 -5.43 22.78
N THR A 722 0.67 -5.96 23.22
CA THR A 722 -0.07 -5.51 24.41
C THR A 722 0.44 -6.16 25.70
N ASP A 723 1.30 -7.18 25.61
CA ASP A 723 1.97 -7.80 26.76
C ASP A 723 3.07 -6.84 27.29
N PRO A 724 3.06 -6.46 28.58
CA PRO A 724 4.12 -5.66 29.19
C PRO A 724 5.53 -6.26 29.08
N LYS A 725 5.66 -7.57 28.84
CA LYS A 725 6.94 -8.26 28.61
C LYS A 725 7.41 -8.24 27.15
N TYR A 726 6.62 -7.70 26.21
CA TYR A 726 7.00 -7.66 24.79
C TYR A 726 8.31 -6.88 24.56
N ASN A 727 9.31 -7.55 23.99
CA ASN A 727 10.56 -6.93 23.58
C ASN A 727 10.80 -7.17 22.08
N LYS A 728 10.86 -6.08 21.30
CA LYS A 728 11.05 -6.17 19.84
C LYS A 728 12.38 -6.81 19.43
N GLN A 729 13.46 -6.66 20.18
CA GLN A 729 14.74 -7.31 19.86
C GLN A 729 14.70 -8.82 20.11
N LYS A 730 14.01 -9.28 21.15
CA LYS A 730 13.72 -10.71 21.37
C LYS A 730 12.83 -11.28 20.26
N PHE A 731 11.79 -10.55 19.86
CA PHE A 731 10.94 -10.98 18.74
C PHE A 731 11.75 -11.09 17.44
N GLU A 732 12.55 -10.07 17.11
CA GLU A 732 13.34 -10.03 15.86
C GLU A 732 14.62 -10.89 15.88
N SER A 733 15.00 -11.52 17.01
CA SER A 733 15.99 -12.61 17.00
C SER A 733 15.44 -13.91 16.40
N ILE A 734 14.13 -14.16 16.51
CA ILE A 734 13.44 -15.32 15.93
C ILE A 734 12.87 -14.97 14.55
N LEU A 735 12.07 -13.90 14.45
CA LEU A 735 11.33 -13.49 13.24
C LEU A 735 11.38 -11.97 13.00
N GLU A 736 12.05 -11.52 11.92
CA GLU A 736 12.08 -10.09 11.58
C GLU A 736 10.82 -9.65 10.83
N VAL A 737 10.08 -8.71 11.41
CA VAL A 737 8.81 -8.22 10.84
C VAL A 737 9.02 -7.39 9.58
N LYS A 738 8.41 -7.79 8.46
CA LYS A 738 8.41 -7.05 7.16
C LYS A 738 7.01 -6.66 6.65
N GLY A 739 5.97 -7.37 7.08
CA GLY A 739 4.57 -7.23 6.63
C GLY A 739 3.70 -6.40 7.58
N LYS A 740 2.50 -6.89 7.91
CA LYS A 740 1.74 -6.48 9.10
C LYS A 740 2.61 -6.71 10.34
N ASP A 741 2.47 -5.82 11.33
CA ASP A 741 3.33 -5.74 12.51
C ASP A 741 2.48 -5.98 13.77
N ASP A 742 1.96 -7.21 13.83
CA ASP A 742 0.94 -7.74 14.74
C ASP A 742 1.11 -9.27 14.79
N SER A 743 1.14 -9.86 15.99
CA SER A 743 1.52 -11.26 16.25
C SER A 743 0.36 -12.19 16.60
N GLU A 744 -0.89 -11.72 16.69
CA GLU A 744 -2.03 -12.53 17.16
C GLU A 744 -2.25 -13.80 16.32
N LYS A 745 -2.32 -13.67 14.98
CA LYS A 745 -2.48 -14.83 14.09
C LYS A 745 -1.27 -15.78 14.11
N LEU A 746 -0.05 -15.25 14.27
CA LEU A 746 1.17 -16.05 14.36
C LEU A 746 1.17 -16.89 15.64
N ILE A 747 0.73 -16.29 16.75
CA ILE A 747 0.56 -16.94 18.04
C ILE A 747 -0.48 -18.07 17.93
N SER A 748 -1.67 -17.81 17.38
CA SER A 748 -2.69 -18.86 17.22
C SER A 748 -2.26 -20.03 16.34
N MET A 749 -1.43 -19.80 15.32
CA MET A 749 -0.85 -20.90 14.54
C MET A 749 0.15 -21.71 15.36
N LEU A 750 1.04 -21.03 16.10
CA LEU A 750 2.03 -21.71 16.95
C LEU A 750 1.39 -22.48 18.11
N ASP A 751 0.35 -21.93 18.75
CA ASP A 751 -0.39 -22.61 19.82
C ASP A 751 -1.00 -23.93 19.31
N ASP A 752 -1.58 -23.97 18.10
CA ASP A 752 -2.12 -25.20 17.50
C ASP A 752 -1.02 -26.17 17.02
N VAL A 753 0.07 -25.66 16.42
CA VAL A 753 1.22 -26.50 16.00
C VAL A 753 1.90 -27.19 17.18
N ASN A 754 1.93 -26.54 18.34
CA ASN A 754 2.52 -27.06 19.59
C ASN A 754 1.47 -27.76 20.50
N ASN A 755 0.26 -28.03 20.00
CA ASN A 755 -0.77 -28.78 20.72
C ASN A 755 -0.82 -30.24 20.26
N ASP A 756 -0.25 -31.15 21.05
CA ASP A 756 -0.23 -32.58 20.74
C ASP A 756 -1.61 -33.26 20.75
N ASN A 757 -2.61 -32.65 21.39
CA ASN A 757 -3.99 -33.15 21.39
C ASN A 757 -4.75 -32.82 20.10
N MET A 758 -4.20 -31.95 19.24
CA MET A 758 -4.78 -31.61 17.94
C MET A 758 -4.11 -32.43 16.83
N PRO A 759 -4.85 -33.19 16.02
CA PRO A 759 -4.29 -33.92 14.87
C PRO A 759 -3.51 -33.00 13.93
N ILE A 760 -2.38 -33.47 13.42
CA ILE A 760 -1.52 -32.63 12.55
C ILE A 760 -2.20 -32.33 11.20
N GLU A 761 -3.05 -33.24 10.72
CA GLU A 761 -3.96 -33.02 9.59
C GLU A 761 -4.84 -31.78 9.80
N ASP A 762 -5.48 -31.65 10.97
CA ASP A 762 -6.34 -30.51 11.31
C ASP A 762 -5.54 -29.20 11.41
N VAL A 763 -4.31 -29.26 11.94
CA VAL A 763 -3.41 -28.09 12.03
C VAL A 763 -3.02 -27.61 10.63
N ILE A 764 -2.71 -28.53 9.71
CA ILE A 764 -2.42 -28.22 8.30
C ILE A 764 -3.68 -27.69 7.59
N GLU A 765 -4.83 -28.34 7.77
CA GLU A 765 -6.09 -27.89 7.16
C GLU A 765 -6.52 -26.50 7.66
N LYS A 766 -6.27 -26.18 8.93
CA LYS A 766 -6.53 -24.85 9.48
C LYS A 766 -5.52 -23.79 9.00
N HIS A 767 -4.22 -24.04 9.17
CA HIS A 767 -3.20 -22.98 9.11
C HIS A 767 -2.32 -22.96 7.86
N PHE A 768 -2.24 -24.01 7.04
CA PHE A 768 -1.22 -24.09 5.99
C PHE A 768 -1.79 -24.47 4.62
N ASP A 769 -1.16 -23.97 3.54
CA ASP A 769 -1.32 -24.62 2.24
C ASP A 769 -0.34 -25.79 2.11
N VAL A 770 -0.88 -26.99 2.06
CA VAL A 770 -0.09 -28.23 2.04
C VAL A 770 0.69 -28.42 0.74
N ASP A 771 0.22 -27.85 -0.37
CA ASP A 771 0.93 -27.93 -1.66
C ASP A 771 2.16 -27.03 -1.68
N ASN A 772 2.04 -25.79 -1.20
CA ASN A 772 3.18 -24.90 -0.94
C ASN A 772 4.20 -25.53 0.03
N LEU A 773 3.74 -26.11 1.16
CA LEU A 773 4.60 -26.76 2.16
C LEU A 773 5.38 -27.95 1.58
N LEU A 774 4.71 -28.82 0.84
CA LEU A 774 5.32 -29.98 0.19
C LEU A 774 6.26 -29.56 -0.95
N SER A 775 5.86 -28.61 -1.81
CA SER A 775 6.72 -28.11 -2.89
C SER A 775 8.02 -27.50 -2.36
N TRP A 776 7.95 -26.71 -1.29
CA TRP A 776 9.13 -26.13 -0.64
C TRP A 776 10.04 -27.21 -0.03
N THR A 777 9.46 -28.17 0.69
CA THR A 777 10.24 -29.28 1.28
C THR A 777 10.93 -30.14 0.20
N ALA A 778 10.20 -30.50 -0.86
CA ALA A 778 10.70 -31.31 -1.95
C ALA A 778 11.79 -30.62 -2.78
N MET A 779 11.64 -29.32 -3.09
CA MET A 779 12.67 -28.59 -3.84
C MET A 779 13.96 -28.41 -3.03
N ASN A 780 13.87 -28.21 -1.72
CA ASN A 780 15.05 -28.13 -0.83
C ASN A 780 15.81 -29.45 -0.76
N ILE A 781 15.09 -30.57 -0.70
CA ILE A 781 15.67 -31.92 -0.77
C ILE A 781 16.36 -32.13 -2.13
N LEU A 782 15.72 -31.78 -3.25
CA LEU A 782 16.31 -31.93 -4.59
C LEU A 782 17.51 -31.00 -4.85
N MET A 783 17.56 -29.83 -4.20
CA MET A 783 18.69 -28.89 -4.25
C MET A 783 19.76 -29.15 -3.17
N ASP A 784 19.57 -30.11 -2.25
CA ASP A 784 20.43 -30.38 -1.09
C ASP A 784 20.73 -29.12 -0.22
N ASN A 785 19.74 -28.26 0.00
CA ASN A 785 19.87 -27.10 0.90
C ASN A 785 19.46 -27.50 2.34
N MET A 786 20.44 -27.72 3.23
CA MET A 786 20.21 -28.29 4.56
C MET A 786 19.80 -27.25 5.61
N ASP A 787 20.25 -26.00 5.48
CA ASP A 787 19.93 -24.86 6.38
C ASP A 787 18.50 -24.29 6.16
N THR A 788 17.57 -25.14 5.70
CA THR A 788 16.14 -24.82 5.57
C THR A 788 15.30 -25.47 6.66
N ASP A 789 15.90 -26.23 7.57
CA ASP A 789 15.26 -26.78 8.78
C ASP A 789 14.78 -25.69 9.74
N ALA A 790 15.63 -24.68 9.97
CA ALA A 790 15.39 -23.55 10.89
C ALA A 790 15.65 -22.16 10.28
N ASN A 791 16.23 -22.06 9.07
CA ASN A 791 16.59 -20.79 8.42
C ASN A 791 16.10 -20.72 6.96
N ASN A 792 16.50 -19.67 6.22
CA ASN A 792 16.37 -19.58 4.75
C ASN A 792 14.95 -19.65 4.16
N PHE A 793 13.95 -19.17 4.93
CA PHE A 793 12.62 -18.85 4.42
C PHE A 793 12.00 -17.57 5.01
N PHE A 794 10.89 -17.16 4.40
CA PHE A 794 9.93 -16.21 4.94
C PHE A 794 8.60 -16.91 5.21
N LEU A 795 7.92 -16.48 6.27
CA LEU A 795 6.55 -16.87 6.57
C LEU A 795 5.60 -15.74 6.15
N TYR A 796 4.67 -16.02 5.23
CA TYR A 796 3.72 -15.05 4.64
C TYR A 796 2.27 -15.48 4.87
N SER A 797 1.36 -14.51 5.02
CA SER A 797 -0.08 -14.75 5.01
C SER A 797 -0.86 -13.47 4.64
N PRO A 798 -1.83 -13.50 3.70
CA PRO A 798 -2.67 -12.35 3.37
C PRO A 798 -3.67 -12.04 4.49
N LEU A 799 -4.28 -10.85 4.48
CA LEU A 799 -5.25 -10.45 5.51
C LEU A 799 -6.64 -11.11 5.41
N ASN A 800 -6.93 -11.84 4.34
CA ASN A 800 -8.24 -12.41 4.02
C ASN A 800 -8.24 -13.94 3.81
N SER A 801 -7.23 -14.63 4.34
CA SER A 801 -7.17 -16.10 4.43
C SER A 801 -6.61 -16.47 5.80
N ASP A 802 -6.99 -17.65 6.31
CA ASP A 802 -6.36 -18.22 7.51
C ASP A 802 -5.05 -18.95 7.20
N LYS A 803 -4.75 -19.24 5.92
CA LYS A 803 -3.53 -19.92 5.48
C LYS A 803 -2.24 -19.11 5.66
N TRP A 804 -1.17 -19.80 6.04
CA TRP A 804 0.22 -19.39 5.98
C TRP A 804 0.94 -20.12 4.85
N PHE A 805 1.93 -19.44 4.27
CA PHE A 805 2.74 -19.90 3.16
C PHE A 805 4.22 -19.66 3.46
N ILE A 806 5.07 -20.58 2.99
CA ILE A 806 6.52 -20.50 3.07
C ILE A 806 7.06 -19.97 1.72
N LEU A 807 7.91 -18.94 1.78
CA LEU A 807 8.57 -18.35 0.61
C LEU A 807 10.11 -18.49 0.73
N PRO A 808 10.83 -18.87 -0.33
CA PRO A 808 12.27 -19.18 -0.29
C PRO A 808 13.18 -17.94 -0.10
N TRP A 809 14.34 -18.13 0.55
CA TRP A 809 15.36 -17.10 0.77
C TRP A 809 16.80 -17.69 0.90
N ASP A 810 17.87 -16.99 0.47
CA ASP A 810 19.31 -17.38 0.49
C ASP A 810 19.58 -18.90 0.17
N TYR A 811 19.90 -19.21 -1.09
CA TYR A 811 20.10 -20.58 -1.62
C TYR A 811 21.54 -20.86 -2.13
N ASP A 812 22.50 -20.01 -1.78
CA ASP A 812 23.93 -20.23 -2.09
C ASP A 812 24.54 -21.43 -1.36
N GLY A 813 24.09 -21.73 -0.14
CA GLY A 813 24.53 -22.91 0.64
C GLY A 813 24.11 -24.27 0.07
N GLY A 814 23.19 -24.31 -0.90
CA GLY A 814 22.70 -25.52 -1.53
C GLY A 814 23.67 -26.16 -2.55
N TRP A 815 23.14 -27.06 -3.37
CA TRP A 815 23.85 -27.78 -4.43
C TRP A 815 25.12 -28.48 -3.90
N GLU A 816 24.92 -29.22 -2.80
CA GLU A 816 25.94 -29.95 -2.04
C GLU A 816 27.11 -29.10 -1.50
N LEU A 817 27.02 -27.76 -1.48
CA LEU A 817 28.11 -26.90 -0.98
C LEU A 817 28.38 -27.11 0.52
N GLN A 818 27.35 -26.99 1.36
CA GLN A 818 27.46 -27.29 2.80
C GLN A 818 28.02 -28.69 3.06
N ARG A 819 27.71 -29.65 2.18
CA ARG A 819 28.17 -31.04 2.26
C ARG A 819 29.63 -31.20 1.82
N SER A 820 30.10 -30.48 0.81
CA SER A 820 31.49 -30.57 0.31
C SER A 820 32.49 -29.87 1.24
N VAL A 821 32.06 -28.85 2.00
CA VAL A 821 32.87 -28.18 3.03
C VAL A 821 32.72 -28.79 4.43
N ASN A 822 32.06 -29.95 4.57
CA ASN A 822 31.78 -30.65 5.83
C ASN A 822 31.01 -29.83 6.90
N SER A 823 30.24 -28.82 6.47
CA SER A 823 29.42 -27.95 7.34
C SER A 823 28.03 -28.54 7.66
N ILE A 824 27.92 -29.87 7.77
CA ILE A 824 26.67 -30.59 8.06
C ILE A 824 26.88 -31.71 9.08
N ARG A 825 25.80 -32.14 9.72
CA ARG A 825 25.77 -33.31 10.61
C ARG A 825 25.50 -34.61 9.82
N PRO A 826 25.94 -35.79 10.30
CA PRO A 826 25.74 -37.06 9.60
C PRO A 826 24.29 -37.44 9.32
N TYR A 827 23.33 -36.93 10.11
CA TYR A 827 21.89 -37.14 9.90
C TYR A 827 21.28 -36.26 8.80
N GLN A 828 21.98 -35.20 8.33
CA GLN A 828 21.39 -34.21 7.41
C GLN A 828 21.29 -34.74 5.97
N ALA A 829 20.16 -35.39 5.73
CA ALA A 829 19.61 -35.81 4.45
C ALA A 829 18.08 -35.93 4.57
N GLY A 830 17.38 -35.85 3.44
CA GLY A 830 15.96 -36.22 3.34
C GLY A 830 15.04 -35.58 4.39
N ILE A 831 14.31 -36.43 5.11
CA ILE A 831 13.37 -36.03 6.18
C ILE A 831 14.12 -35.83 7.50
N SER A 832 15.19 -36.59 7.77
CA SER A 832 16.00 -36.44 8.99
C SER A 832 16.56 -35.03 9.18
N ASN A 833 16.76 -34.26 8.10
CA ASN A 833 17.14 -32.85 8.18
C ASN A 833 16.08 -31.98 8.89
N TYR A 834 14.80 -32.19 8.59
CA TYR A 834 13.68 -31.44 9.17
C TYR A 834 13.21 -31.96 10.52
N TRP A 835 13.90 -32.94 11.10
CA TRP A 835 13.39 -33.66 12.27
C TRP A 835 13.45 -32.86 13.58
N GLY A 836 14.20 -31.74 13.64
CA GLY A 836 14.09 -30.75 14.72
C GLY A 836 12.94 -29.75 14.57
N ASN A 837 12.36 -29.63 13.37
CA ASN A 837 11.29 -28.67 13.06
C ASN A 837 9.93 -29.25 13.49
N VAL A 838 9.25 -28.62 14.45
CA VAL A 838 8.04 -29.15 15.10
C VAL A 838 6.93 -29.45 14.10
N LEU A 839 6.66 -28.54 13.16
CA LEU A 839 5.62 -28.69 12.15
C LEU A 839 5.87 -29.91 11.25
N LEU A 840 7.10 -30.05 10.77
CA LEU A 840 7.47 -31.10 9.81
C LEU A 840 7.71 -32.45 10.48
N ASN A 841 8.26 -32.47 11.69
CA ASN A 841 8.37 -33.68 12.53
C ASN A 841 6.98 -34.28 12.79
N ARG A 842 6.02 -33.48 13.28
CA ARG A 842 4.63 -33.94 13.50
C ARG A 842 4.00 -34.44 12.20
N TYR A 843 4.18 -33.72 11.08
CA TYR A 843 3.56 -34.06 9.81
C TYR A 843 4.11 -35.34 9.15
N PHE A 844 5.44 -35.58 9.22
CA PHE A 844 6.09 -36.74 8.61
C PHE A 844 6.14 -38.00 9.47
N ARG A 845 5.53 -38.02 10.67
CA ARG A 845 5.25 -39.26 11.43
C ARG A 845 4.12 -40.13 10.85
N SER A 846 3.57 -39.75 9.70
CA SER A 846 2.51 -40.45 8.98
C SER A 846 3.03 -40.96 7.63
N GLU A 847 2.99 -42.27 7.39
CA GLU A 847 3.42 -42.90 6.13
C GLU A 847 2.75 -42.26 4.91
N LYS A 848 1.45 -41.93 5.03
CA LYS A 848 0.67 -41.23 4.00
C LYS A 848 1.28 -39.86 3.67
N ASN A 849 1.74 -39.12 4.67
CA ASN A 849 2.32 -37.78 4.48
C ASN A 849 3.77 -37.87 3.96
N VAL A 850 4.52 -38.92 4.32
CA VAL A 850 5.81 -39.28 3.70
C VAL A 850 5.62 -39.64 2.23
N GLN A 851 4.60 -40.44 1.88
CA GLN A 851 4.31 -40.76 0.49
C GLN A 851 3.97 -39.50 -0.32
N ARG A 852 3.16 -38.58 0.22
CA ARG A 852 2.87 -37.30 -0.43
C ARG A 852 4.11 -36.43 -0.68
N LEU A 853 5.13 -36.52 0.18
CA LEU A 853 6.43 -35.90 -0.07
C LEU A 853 7.21 -36.63 -1.16
N THR A 854 7.22 -37.96 -1.15
CA THR A 854 7.82 -38.79 -2.21
C THR A 854 7.20 -38.46 -3.58
N ASP A 855 5.87 -38.40 -3.67
CA ASP A 855 5.14 -38.05 -4.89
C ASP A 855 5.52 -36.64 -5.38
N LYS A 856 5.65 -35.66 -4.47
CA LYS A 856 6.07 -34.30 -4.81
C LYS A 856 7.56 -34.22 -5.21
N ILE A 857 8.43 -35.06 -4.65
CA ILE A 857 9.83 -35.21 -5.07
C ILE A 857 9.92 -35.83 -6.47
N GLU A 858 9.09 -36.83 -6.79
CA GLU A 858 8.97 -37.38 -8.14
C GLU A 858 8.49 -36.30 -9.12
N GLU A 859 7.39 -35.61 -8.82
CA GLU A 859 6.83 -34.49 -9.60
C GLU A 859 7.91 -33.42 -9.88
N LEU A 860 8.50 -32.85 -8.83
CA LEU A 860 9.49 -31.78 -8.98
C LEU A 860 10.81 -32.26 -9.58
N SER A 861 11.13 -33.56 -9.53
CA SER A 861 12.32 -34.08 -10.25
C SER A 861 12.18 -34.00 -11.78
N ASN A 862 10.98 -33.76 -12.32
CA ASN A 862 10.82 -33.40 -13.75
C ASN A 862 11.28 -31.96 -14.05
N LEU A 863 11.26 -31.07 -13.06
CA LEU A 863 11.69 -29.66 -13.16
C LEU A 863 13.12 -29.45 -12.66
N ILE A 864 13.54 -30.15 -11.61
CA ILE A 864 14.86 -30.08 -10.97
C ILE A 864 15.60 -31.41 -11.23
N ASN A 865 16.30 -31.48 -12.36
CA ASN A 865 17.14 -32.63 -12.72
C ASN A 865 18.37 -32.18 -13.49
N LYS A 866 19.29 -33.12 -13.72
CA LYS A 866 20.54 -32.90 -14.44
C LYS A 866 20.36 -32.23 -15.81
N ARG A 867 19.29 -32.53 -16.56
CA ARG A 867 19.04 -31.90 -17.87
C ARG A 867 18.62 -30.44 -17.71
N THR A 868 17.65 -30.12 -16.85
CA THR A 868 17.17 -28.74 -16.64
C THR A 868 18.24 -27.87 -15.98
N VAL A 869 18.92 -28.40 -14.95
CA VAL A 869 20.04 -27.74 -14.28
C VAL A 869 21.18 -27.46 -15.26
N THR A 870 21.59 -28.44 -16.08
CA THR A 870 22.63 -28.21 -17.10
C THR A 870 22.22 -27.15 -18.13
N ALA A 871 20.97 -27.21 -18.62
CA ALA A 871 20.46 -26.24 -19.59
C ALA A 871 20.47 -24.81 -19.02
N GLN A 872 20.06 -24.64 -17.76
CA GLN A 872 20.05 -23.34 -17.09
C GLN A 872 21.48 -22.84 -16.77
N MET A 873 22.36 -23.70 -16.25
CA MET A 873 23.76 -23.34 -15.97
C MET A 873 24.54 -22.94 -17.24
N ASN A 874 24.22 -23.54 -18.40
CA ASN A 874 24.84 -23.17 -19.67
C ASN A 874 24.48 -21.75 -20.12
N GLN A 875 23.39 -21.15 -19.62
CA GLN A 875 23.06 -19.75 -19.89
C GLN A 875 24.04 -18.78 -19.21
N TYR A 876 24.53 -19.14 -18.02
CA TYR A 876 25.37 -18.27 -17.19
C TYR A 876 26.87 -18.51 -17.37
N LYS A 877 27.27 -19.75 -17.72
CA LYS A 877 28.65 -20.24 -17.57
C LYS A 877 29.68 -19.30 -18.20
N ASP A 878 29.46 -18.87 -19.43
CA ASP A 878 30.42 -18.05 -20.18
C ASP A 878 30.37 -16.56 -19.80
N LEU A 879 29.32 -16.12 -19.11
CA LEU A 879 29.23 -14.79 -18.50
C LEU A 879 30.05 -14.71 -17.20
N VAL A 880 29.99 -15.77 -16.38
CA VAL A 880 30.57 -15.82 -15.03
C VAL A 880 32.02 -16.30 -15.02
N LYS A 881 32.39 -17.23 -15.92
CA LYS A 881 33.75 -17.79 -16.01
C LYS A 881 34.86 -16.72 -16.17
N PRO A 882 34.70 -15.62 -16.93
CA PRO A 882 35.69 -14.54 -16.99
C PRO A 882 36.04 -13.93 -15.62
N PHE A 883 35.06 -13.78 -14.73
CA PHE A 883 35.24 -13.23 -13.39
C PHE A 883 35.97 -14.21 -12.48
N VAL A 884 35.47 -15.45 -12.40
CA VAL A 884 36.08 -16.54 -11.62
C VAL A 884 37.57 -16.71 -11.97
N PHE A 885 37.94 -16.50 -13.24
CA PHE A 885 39.32 -16.64 -13.73
C PHE A 885 40.18 -15.36 -13.68
N SER A 886 39.63 -14.24 -13.20
CA SER A 886 40.30 -12.92 -13.17
C SER A 886 40.30 -12.28 -11.78
N SER A 887 41.20 -11.31 -11.55
CA SER A 887 41.04 -10.39 -10.42
C SER A 887 39.83 -9.46 -10.64
N PRO A 888 39.08 -9.08 -9.60
CA PRO A 888 39.36 -9.34 -8.18
C PRO A 888 38.87 -10.70 -7.67
N ASP A 889 37.85 -11.31 -8.28
CA ASP A 889 37.12 -12.47 -7.75
C ASP A 889 38.00 -13.69 -7.49
N LYS A 890 38.88 -14.04 -8.44
CA LYS A 890 39.83 -15.16 -8.35
C LYS A 890 40.61 -15.21 -7.04
N ASN A 891 40.93 -14.04 -6.47
CA ASN A 891 41.79 -13.92 -5.29
C ASN A 891 41.05 -14.26 -3.98
N TYR A 892 39.74 -14.53 -4.05
CA TYR A 892 38.85 -14.79 -2.91
C TYR A 892 37.88 -15.95 -3.18
N LEU A 893 38.26 -16.90 -4.03
CA LEU A 893 37.52 -18.15 -4.23
C LEU A 893 37.97 -19.20 -3.19
N PRO A 894 37.05 -20.05 -2.68
CA PRO A 894 37.38 -21.11 -1.72
C PRO A 894 38.09 -22.32 -2.36
N ILE A 895 38.16 -22.41 -3.70
CA ILE A 895 38.85 -23.47 -4.44
C ILE A 895 39.75 -22.89 -5.52
N GLU A 896 40.80 -23.64 -5.88
CA GLU A 896 41.60 -23.34 -7.08
C GLU A 896 40.77 -23.47 -8.36
N ASN A 897 40.93 -22.52 -9.29
CA ASN A 897 40.24 -22.48 -10.59
C ASN A 897 40.27 -23.78 -11.40
N LYS A 898 41.29 -24.63 -11.23
CA LYS A 898 41.38 -25.95 -11.89
C LYS A 898 40.24 -26.91 -11.50
N PHE A 899 39.62 -26.68 -10.34
CA PHE A 899 38.48 -27.46 -9.84
C PHE A 899 37.11 -26.83 -10.17
N TYR A 900 37.05 -25.68 -10.85
CA TYR A 900 35.79 -24.99 -11.15
C TYR A 900 34.80 -25.86 -11.96
N GLU A 901 35.28 -26.57 -12.99
CA GLU A 901 34.40 -27.46 -13.77
C GLU A 901 33.92 -28.66 -12.94
N ASN A 902 34.70 -29.13 -11.95
CA ASN A 902 34.29 -30.17 -11.01
C ASN A 902 33.17 -29.68 -10.08
N ASP A 903 33.18 -28.41 -9.67
CA ASP A 903 32.09 -27.81 -8.88
C ASP A 903 30.82 -27.61 -9.73
N LEU A 904 30.96 -27.22 -11.00
CA LEU A 904 29.83 -27.22 -11.93
C LEU A 904 29.26 -28.64 -12.14
N ASP A 905 30.09 -29.67 -12.17
CA ASP A 905 29.64 -31.07 -12.23
C ASP A 905 29.12 -31.60 -10.88
N LEU A 906 29.50 -31.02 -9.74
CA LEU A 906 28.81 -31.24 -8.48
C LEU A 906 27.35 -30.78 -8.64
N ILE A 907 27.13 -29.49 -8.93
CA ILE A 907 25.81 -28.88 -9.07
C ILE A 907 24.93 -29.65 -10.08
N ARG A 908 25.44 -29.91 -11.30
CA ARG A 908 24.70 -30.61 -12.38
C ARG A 908 24.20 -31.99 -11.98
N ASN A 909 24.89 -32.69 -11.07
CA ASN A 909 24.55 -34.05 -10.65
C ASN A 909 23.89 -34.11 -9.25
N THR A 910 23.68 -32.97 -8.57
CA THR A 910 23.10 -32.95 -7.22
C THR A 910 21.69 -33.54 -7.15
N PRO A 911 20.71 -33.22 -8.02
CA PRO A 911 19.34 -33.72 -7.85
C PRO A 911 19.25 -35.25 -7.85
N GLU A 912 20.07 -35.93 -8.67
CA GLU A 912 20.17 -37.39 -8.73
C GLU A 912 20.74 -37.97 -7.42
N ARG A 913 21.80 -37.36 -6.87
CA ARG A 913 22.40 -37.78 -5.59
C ARG A 913 21.52 -37.46 -4.39
N ALA A 914 20.84 -36.31 -4.38
CA ALA A 914 20.00 -35.86 -3.29
C ALA A 914 18.69 -36.67 -3.23
N LYS A 915 18.09 -36.98 -4.38
CA LYS A 915 16.98 -37.95 -4.52
C LYS A 915 17.39 -39.34 -4.03
N LYS A 916 18.59 -39.83 -4.38
CA LYS A 916 19.13 -41.08 -3.82
C LYS A 916 19.35 -41.01 -2.30
N ARG A 917 19.81 -39.87 -1.76
CA ARG A 917 19.91 -39.64 -0.31
C ARG A 917 18.55 -39.65 0.38
N TYR A 918 17.51 -39.06 -0.21
CA TYR A 918 16.14 -39.13 0.32
C TYR A 918 15.66 -40.57 0.47
N TYR A 919 15.76 -41.38 -0.59
CA TYR A 919 15.38 -42.80 -0.53
C TYR A 919 16.23 -43.63 0.45
N ALA A 920 17.49 -43.26 0.68
CA ALA A 920 18.34 -43.88 1.70
C ALA A 920 18.09 -43.32 3.13
N ASP A 921 17.43 -42.17 3.28
CA ASP A 921 17.10 -41.56 4.57
C ASP A 921 15.75 -42.05 5.10
N ILE A 922 14.74 -42.24 4.23
CA ILE A 922 13.45 -42.79 4.67
C ILE A 922 13.59 -44.19 5.29
N GLN A 923 14.59 -44.97 4.85
CA GLN A 923 14.92 -46.31 5.37
C GLN A 923 15.69 -46.29 6.71
N LYS A 924 15.98 -45.12 7.28
CA LYS A 924 16.67 -45.02 8.57
C LYS A 924 15.70 -44.66 9.70
N PRO A 925 15.93 -45.19 10.91
CA PRO A 925 15.47 -44.54 12.13
C PRO A 925 15.85 -43.04 12.14
N LYS A 926 15.01 -42.21 12.72
CA LYS A 926 15.15 -40.75 12.72
C LYS A 926 15.99 -40.29 13.93
N PRO A 927 16.73 -39.18 13.81
CA PRO A 927 17.53 -38.66 14.93
C PRO A 927 16.65 -38.26 16.12
N PHE A 928 17.26 -38.16 17.29
CA PHE A 928 16.60 -38.02 18.59
C PHE A 928 17.53 -37.26 19.55
N TYR A 929 17.03 -36.64 20.62
CA TYR A 929 17.88 -35.99 21.64
C TYR A 929 18.24 -36.95 22.78
N THR A 930 19.35 -36.66 23.47
CA THR A 930 19.62 -37.23 24.80
C THR A 930 19.24 -36.24 25.90
N ASP A 931 19.04 -36.75 27.12
CA ASP A 931 18.88 -35.93 28.32
C ASP A 931 20.24 -35.64 29.00
N ASP A 932 20.24 -34.84 30.06
CA ASP A 932 21.36 -34.76 31.00
C ASP A 932 21.42 -36.02 31.90
N VAL A 933 22.61 -36.35 32.39
CA VAL A 933 22.85 -37.58 33.17
C VAL A 933 22.46 -37.36 34.64
N GLU A 934 21.38 -38.00 35.10
CA GLU A 934 20.98 -37.90 36.51
C GLU A 934 21.91 -38.74 37.41
N GLN A 935 22.34 -38.17 38.54
CA GLN A 935 23.21 -38.84 39.51
C GLN A 935 22.48 -39.09 40.84
N ASN A 936 22.19 -40.36 41.13
CA ASN A 936 21.53 -40.81 42.35
C ASN A 936 22.52 -41.60 43.22
N GLY A 937 23.41 -40.89 43.91
CA GLY A 937 24.49 -41.50 44.69
C GLY A 937 25.54 -42.12 43.77
N LYS A 938 25.74 -43.44 43.85
CA LYS A 938 26.68 -44.17 42.96
C LYS A 938 26.08 -44.61 41.61
N LYS A 939 24.80 -44.24 41.38
CA LYS A 939 23.98 -44.71 40.26
C LYS A 939 23.72 -43.58 39.27
N LEU A 940 24.11 -43.80 38.03
CA LEU A 940 23.95 -42.87 36.92
C LEU A 940 22.79 -43.34 36.04
N ILE A 941 21.92 -42.41 35.68
CA ILE A 941 20.74 -42.66 34.84
C ILE A 941 20.91 -41.88 33.55
N PHE A 942 20.79 -42.59 32.44
CA PHE A 942 20.90 -42.06 31.09
C PHE A 942 19.56 -42.28 30.36
N THR A 943 18.94 -41.22 29.89
CA THR A 943 17.68 -41.25 29.12
C THR A 943 17.80 -40.48 27.81
N TRP A 944 16.93 -40.80 26.86
CA TRP A 944 16.90 -40.19 25.54
C TRP A 944 15.51 -40.27 24.91
N ASP A 945 15.28 -39.48 23.86
CA ASP A 945 14.06 -39.52 23.05
C ASP A 945 13.89 -40.87 22.35
N VAL A 946 12.64 -41.34 22.20
CA VAL A 946 12.34 -42.52 21.39
C VAL A 946 12.49 -42.16 19.90
N SER A 947 13.55 -42.68 19.28
CA SER A 947 13.76 -42.68 17.84
C SER A 947 12.55 -43.26 17.11
N PHE A 948 12.09 -42.59 16.07
CA PHE A 948 10.97 -43.02 15.24
C PHE A 948 11.48 -43.70 13.96
N ASP A 949 10.79 -44.75 13.51
CA ASP A 949 11.05 -45.38 12.22
C ASP A 949 9.89 -45.14 11.25
N LEU A 950 10.19 -44.82 9.99
CA LEU A 950 9.19 -44.44 8.98
C LEU A 950 8.55 -45.65 8.26
N GLN A 951 8.88 -46.89 8.65
CA GLN A 951 8.25 -48.14 8.17
C GLN A 951 7.61 -48.93 9.32
N GLY A 952 7.65 -48.41 10.55
CA GLY A 952 7.21 -49.14 11.74
C GLY A 952 8.15 -50.29 12.14
N ASP A 953 9.41 -50.27 11.70
CA ASP A 953 10.37 -51.30 12.07
C ASP A 953 10.79 -51.23 13.55
N ASP A 954 11.09 -52.39 14.10
CA ASP A 954 11.54 -52.60 15.47
C ASP A 954 12.91 -51.93 15.69
N VAL A 955 13.00 -50.95 16.59
CA VAL A 955 14.23 -50.18 16.88
C VAL A 955 15.00 -50.70 18.09
N PHE A 956 16.33 -50.67 18.00
CA PHE A 956 17.26 -51.15 19.02
C PHE A 956 18.38 -50.13 19.26
N TYR A 957 18.67 -49.82 20.53
CA TYR A 957 19.71 -48.87 20.90
C TYR A 957 21.01 -49.57 21.33
N THR A 958 22.13 -48.94 21.00
CA THR A 958 23.46 -49.22 21.56
C THR A 958 23.92 -48.00 22.36
N PHE A 959 24.05 -48.18 23.66
CA PHE A 959 24.56 -47.20 24.62
C PHE A 959 26.05 -47.48 24.88
N THR A 960 26.89 -46.44 24.84
CA THR A 960 28.34 -46.52 25.09
C THR A 960 28.81 -45.37 25.97
N VAL A 961 29.71 -45.64 26.91
CA VAL A 961 30.45 -44.63 27.70
C VAL A 961 31.94 -44.84 27.53
N ALA A 962 32.71 -43.77 27.36
CA ALA A 962 34.16 -43.76 27.18
C ALA A 962 34.83 -42.62 27.97
N LYS A 963 36.16 -42.71 28.13
CA LYS A 963 37.02 -41.65 28.68
C LYS A 963 37.51 -40.62 27.64
N ASP A 964 37.15 -40.78 26.38
CA ASP A 964 37.51 -39.85 25.30
C ASP A 964 36.34 -39.70 24.31
N PRO A 965 36.21 -38.53 23.66
CA PRO A 965 35.11 -38.28 22.72
C PRO A 965 35.24 -39.08 21.42
N SER A 966 36.41 -39.66 21.11
CA SER A 966 36.57 -40.56 19.96
C SER A 966 36.12 -42.00 20.23
N MET A 967 35.56 -42.29 21.41
CA MET A 967 34.99 -43.58 21.82
C MET A 967 35.98 -44.75 21.72
N LYS A 968 37.27 -44.52 21.98
CA LYS A 968 38.31 -45.56 21.95
C LYS A 968 38.49 -46.23 23.31
N ASN A 969 38.54 -45.45 24.37
CA ASN A 969 38.72 -45.89 25.76
C ASN A 969 37.36 -46.14 26.41
N ILE A 970 36.62 -47.09 25.87
CA ILE A 970 35.28 -47.49 26.33
C ILE A 970 35.37 -48.05 27.76
N VAL A 971 34.48 -47.59 28.64
CA VAL A 971 34.32 -48.07 30.02
C VAL A 971 32.99 -48.81 30.24
N ALA A 972 31.98 -48.57 29.42
CA ALA A 972 30.73 -49.33 29.42
C ALA A 972 30.11 -49.42 28.03
N THR A 973 29.45 -50.54 27.73
CA THR A 973 28.59 -50.68 26.53
C THR A 973 27.41 -51.59 26.84
N LYS A 974 26.23 -51.22 26.37
CA LYS A 974 25.02 -52.05 26.36
C LYS A 974 24.42 -52.00 24.97
N LYS A 975 24.08 -53.16 24.40
CA LYS A 975 23.56 -53.32 23.03
C LYS A 975 22.15 -53.88 23.04
N ASP A 976 21.47 -53.74 21.91
CA ASP A 976 20.16 -54.33 21.62
C ASP A 976 19.07 -53.95 22.64
N ILE A 977 19.21 -52.75 23.21
CA ILE A 977 18.32 -52.19 24.23
C ILE A 977 17.02 -51.76 23.54
N ARG A 978 15.87 -52.17 24.09
CA ARG A 978 14.53 -51.75 23.62
C ARG A 978 13.91 -50.60 24.42
N THR A 979 14.50 -50.24 25.56
CA THR A 979 14.13 -49.07 26.37
C THR A 979 14.95 -47.84 26.00
N ASN A 980 14.39 -46.66 26.17
CA ASN A 980 15.08 -45.37 26.02
C ASN A 980 15.80 -44.90 27.30
N ARG A 981 16.20 -45.86 28.15
CA ARG A 981 16.77 -45.65 29.48
C ARG A 981 17.80 -46.71 29.80
N VAL A 982 18.94 -46.31 30.33
CA VAL A 982 19.99 -47.17 30.90
C VAL A 982 20.40 -46.65 32.28
N GLU A 983 20.61 -47.60 33.19
CA GLU A 983 21.24 -47.35 34.49
C GLU A 983 22.66 -47.92 34.49
N LEU A 984 23.61 -47.25 35.13
CA LEU A 984 25.00 -47.67 35.27
C LEU A 984 25.52 -47.29 36.66
N ASP A 985 26.13 -48.26 37.35
CA ASP A 985 26.69 -48.07 38.70
C ASP A 985 28.23 -48.16 38.66
N GLY A 986 28.90 -47.47 39.58
CA GLY A 986 30.31 -47.74 39.90
C GLY A 986 31.36 -47.16 38.95
N LEU A 987 31.02 -46.13 38.18
CA LEU A 987 32.04 -45.23 37.61
C LEU A 987 32.80 -44.50 38.73
N ALA A 988 34.04 -44.11 38.46
CA ALA A 988 34.87 -43.32 39.38
C ALA A 988 34.67 -41.82 39.12
N LYS A 989 35.02 -40.95 40.08
CA LYS A 989 35.00 -39.49 39.87
C LYS A 989 35.84 -39.10 38.66
N GLY A 990 35.31 -38.26 37.77
CA GLY A 990 36.01 -37.74 36.60
C GLY A 990 35.09 -37.37 35.44
N HIS A 991 35.68 -36.84 34.37
CA HIS A 991 34.98 -36.49 33.12
C HIS A 991 34.88 -37.69 32.17
N TYR A 992 33.72 -37.83 31.52
CA TYR A 992 33.36 -38.96 30.65
C TYR A 992 32.50 -38.50 29.48
N PHE A 993 32.47 -39.32 28.43
CA PHE A 993 31.68 -39.11 27.23
C PHE A 993 30.72 -40.27 27.04
N TRP A 994 29.51 -40.00 26.57
CA TRP A 994 28.55 -41.05 26.22
C TRP A 994 27.91 -40.84 24.86
N LYS A 995 27.38 -41.94 24.31
CA LYS A 995 26.79 -42.04 22.99
C LYS A 995 25.63 -43.03 22.99
N VAL A 996 24.57 -42.67 22.27
CA VAL A 996 23.54 -43.62 21.83
C VAL A 996 23.48 -43.63 20.32
N SER A 997 23.50 -44.83 19.72
CA SER A 997 23.12 -45.03 18.32
C SER A 997 21.97 -46.01 18.23
N VAL A 998 21.04 -45.76 17.32
CA VAL A 998 19.88 -46.60 17.04
C VAL A 998 20.11 -47.40 15.77
N ARG A 999 19.57 -48.62 15.72
CA ARG A 999 19.41 -49.43 14.50
C ARG A 999 17.98 -49.95 14.37
N ASP A 1000 17.52 -50.17 13.14
CA ASP A 1000 16.27 -50.87 12.86
C ASP A 1000 16.46 -52.41 12.83
N SER A 1001 15.44 -53.12 12.35
CA SER A 1001 15.46 -54.56 12.09
C SER A 1001 16.39 -54.96 10.93
N LYS A 1002 16.61 -54.07 9.95
CA LYS A 1002 17.39 -54.30 8.71
C LYS A 1002 18.86 -53.90 8.84
N ASN A 1003 19.27 -53.31 9.96
CA ASN A 1003 20.59 -52.75 10.28
C ASN A 1003 20.93 -51.40 9.63
N HIS A 1004 19.93 -50.63 9.19
CA HIS A 1004 20.10 -49.18 8.99
C HIS A 1004 20.33 -48.50 10.34
N GLN A 1005 21.19 -47.47 10.37
CA GLN A 1005 21.64 -46.83 11.62
C GLN A 1005 21.53 -45.31 11.59
N GLN A 1006 21.32 -44.73 12.77
CA GLN A 1006 21.29 -43.29 13.04
C GLN A 1006 21.87 -42.99 14.43
N THR A 1007 22.30 -41.76 14.67
CA THR A 1007 22.72 -41.27 16.00
C THR A 1007 21.74 -40.22 16.53
N SER A 1008 21.89 -39.84 17.80
CA SER A 1008 21.26 -38.64 18.32
C SER A 1008 21.74 -37.37 17.59
N PHE A 1009 21.02 -36.26 17.82
CA PHE A 1009 21.38 -34.92 17.34
C PHE A 1009 22.65 -34.34 17.97
N ASP A 1010 23.09 -34.91 19.10
CA ASP A 1010 24.12 -34.33 19.98
C ASP A 1010 25.45 -34.08 19.27
N LEU A 1011 26.18 -33.07 19.77
CA LEU A 1011 27.51 -32.72 19.31
C LEU A 1011 28.37 -32.35 20.52
N TYR A 1012 29.50 -33.05 20.66
CA TYR A 1012 30.62 -32.57 21.46
C TYR A 1012 31.67 -31.95 20.52
N THR A 1013 32.26 -30.82 20.92
CA THR A 1013 33.38 -30.18 20.23
C THR A 1013 34.52 -30.01 21.22
N ASP A 1014 35.71 -30.49 20.90
CA ASP A 1014 36.88 -30.39 21.79
C ASP A 1014 37.59 -29.02 21.71
N GLU A 1015 38.61 -28.83 22.55
CA GLU A 1015 39.41 -27.59 22.60
C GLU A 1015 40.19 -27.31 21.29
N GLU A 1016 40.42 -28.32 20.44
CA GLU A 1016 41.03 -28.16 19.12
C GLU A 1016 39.99 -27.81 18.02
N GLY A 1017 38.69 -27.86 18.35
CA GLY A 1017 37.59 -27.62 17.42
C GLY A 1017 37.09 -28.87 16.67
N THR A 1018 37.52 -30.07 17.07
CA THR A 1018 37.11 -31.34 16.46
C THR A 1018 35.68 -31.68 16.84
N ASN A 1019 34.82 -31.91 15.84
CA ASN A 1019 33.40 -32.20 16.02
C ASN A 1019 33.12 -33.71 16.12
N TYR A 1020 32.47 -34.11 17.22
CA TYR A 1020 32.14 -35.50 17.56
C TYR A 1020 30.61 -35.71 17.60
N TYR A 1021 30.09 -36.40 16.59
CA TYR A 1021 28.64 -36.50 16.34
C TYR A 1021 27.92 -37.62 17.10
N GLY A 1022 26.76 -37.29 17.67
CA GLY A 1022 25.96 -38.16 18.54
C GLY A 1022 26.68 -38.46 19.86
N ILE A 1023 27.34 -37.45 20.44
CA ILE A 1023 28.14 -37.56 21.67
C ILE A 1023 27.85 -36.38 22.57
N ARG A 1024 27.72 -36.66 23.87
CA ARG A 1024 27.55 -35.70 24.97
C ARG A 1024 28.53 -36.06 26.08
N ASP A 1025 29.05 -35.06 26.79
CA ASP A 1025 29.94 -35.25 27.93
C ASP A 1025 29.21 -35.09 29.28
N PHE A 1026 29.84 -35.56 30.36
CA PHE A 1026 29.36 -35.44 31.73
C PHE A 1026 30.50 -35.64 32.73
N GLU A 1027 30.38 -35.06 33.93
CA GLU A 1027 31.24 -35.39 35.07
C GLU A 1027 30.53 -36.35 36.03
N VAL A 1028 31.28 -37.26 36.65
CA VAL A 1028 30.86 -38.09 37.77
C VAL A 1028 31.50 -37.52 39.03
N ASP A 1029 30.72 -37.34 40.10
CA ASP A 1029 31.15 -36.70 41.35
C ASP A 1029 31.77 -37.62 42.43
#